data_AF-A0A368DX16-F1
#
_entry.id   AF-A0A368DX16-F1
#
_cell.length_a   1.000
_cell.length_b   1.000
_cell.length_c   1.000
_cell.angle_alpha   90.00
_cell.angle_beta   90.00
_cell.angle_gamma   90.00
#
_symmetry.space_group_name_H-M   'P 1'
#
loop_
_entity.id
_entity.type
_entity.pdbx_description
1 polymer ?
#
loop_
_entity_poly.entity_id
_entity_poly.type
_entity_poly.pdbx_seq_one_letter_code
_entity_poly.pdbx_strand_id
1 'polypeptide(L)'
;MNKILSIISFLSMTIAINGQTIADARNQAIGQTVTITGVATNGPELGPIRYIQDGTAGLPAYGSNLSSIQRGDSVTATGVLFEFSGLLELSPTTSYSILGQGTLPQPLLIPITSANESLEGQLVQIDNVTFVQSGVFANGSSTVQITDGSNTLDVRINGSTDIDGTAVPTGPVSIVALLGQFNANHQLIPRDLNDISPYVAPAREINIKLGGNNVLNNETYVVGNTPSTVLTVENTGSEDLTISSVSFSGTNSGDFTTDLNPTVIGPLSSQNFSLNYAASTIGSVSANLTIGNDDDDENPYTINLEAVGTDNLATEPTSNPSALNFTNVKPYTLSGEYSGAVNAEQYLVLWKNGSPITESPVDATSYLRGDYIGDAKVAYVGSGTSFTPRGIIANQNYYFKIFAFNGSDDFENYKQDNPTEGQVSSLGSQIGNYYDGISSSSPSLVSDLTDLINPHNYISYFLYKTTVMSQFEVKDTLNGQSYVTCCYSGENKVFNDPFDWSDNDFSREHTYAHSWMPTFPCNNPEQEEYADQHNLYPANLPNANTPRSNLPLEDITGSTVFTYLEGSVGYNDNNQLVYEPRESHKGNAARAIMYMATCYNGINGSNWSIPSNQGPVTLRNWHFNDLPDNYEIARHEFIYNLQGNRNPFIDSVDFACFIDFQQMTYDNDLCENLGLLEIMENNFSVFPIPAKHEIYAQINGLNISSFKLTNTIGKILMEESNLNAPVLKINSTNISKGTYILSVSTEKGSLEKKIIIE
;
A
#
# COMPACT_ATOMS: atom_id res chain seq x y z
N MET A 1 -4.59 48.40 53.36
CA MET A 1 -4.05 48.05 52.03
C MET A 1 -4.44 46.62 51.74
N ASN A 2 -5.55 46.46 51.02
CA ASN A 2 -6.15 45.18 50.67
C ASN A 2 -5.39 44.57 49.49
N LYS A 3 -4.85 43.36 49.65
CA LYS A 3 -4.34 42.57 48.52
C LYS A 3 -5.44 41.62 48.08
N ILE A 4 -5.96 41.89 46.88
CA ILE A 4 -6.89 41.05 46.13
C ILE A 4 -6.14 39.79 45.71
N LEU A 5 -6.65 38.62 46.11
CA LEU A 5 -6.19 37.32 45.65
C LEU A 5 -7.09 36.93 44.46
N SER A 6 -6.58 37.03 43.24
CA SER A 6 -7.27 36.58 42.04
C SER A 6 -7.18 35.05 41.94
N ILE A 7 -8.32 34.37 42.04
CA ILE A 7 -8.46 32.94 41.76
C ILE A 7 -8.46 32.78 40.23
N ILE A 8 -7.39 32.21 39.68
CA ILE A 8 -7.32 31.78 38.28
C ILE A 8 -8.02 30.42 38.19
N SER A 9 -9.24 30.43 37.63
CA SER A 9 -9.93 29.21 37.22
C SER A 9 -9.27 28.67 35.97
N PHE A 10 -8.53 27.55 36.08
CA PHE A 10 -8.10 26.77 34.93
C PHE A 10 -9.36 26.16 34.28
N LEU A 11 -9.81 26.76 33.19
CA LEU A 11 -10.78 26.15 32.30
C LEU A 11 -10.01 25.09 31.49
N SER A 12 -10.08 23.83 31.92
CA SER A 12 -9.59 22.71 31.12
C SER A 12 -10.50 22.56 29.91
N MET A 13 -10.09 23.15 28.79
CA MET A 13 -10.70 22.90 27.50
C MET A 13 -10.23 21.51 27.06
N THR A 14 -11.01 20.49 27.38
CA THR A 14 -10.87 19.16 26.77
C THR A 14 -11.17 19.34 25.29
N ILE A 15 -10.10 19.36 24.47
CA ILE A 15 -10.22 19.14 23.04
C ILE A 15 -10.69 17.69 22.91
N ALA A 16 -11.98 17.51 22.59
CA ALA A 16 -12.43 16.23 22.09
C ALA A 16 -11.69 16.02 20.77
N ILE A 17 -10.76 15.06 20.76
CA ILE A 17 -10.23 14.54 19.50
C ILE A 17 -11.41 13.82 18.87
N ASN A 18 -12.14 14.50 17.99
CA ASN A 18 -13.06 13.81 17.10
C ASN A 18 -12.18 12.87 16.27
N GLY A 19 -12.43 11.57 16.34
CA GLY A 19 -11.78 10.63 15.42
C GLY A 19 -12.08 11.05 13.98
N GLN A 20 -11.15 10.75 13.07
CA GLN A 20 -11.41 10.88 11.63
C GLN A 20 -12.61 10.00 11.24
N THR A 21 -13.33 10.36 10.18
CA THR A 21 -14.43 9.51 9.70
C THR A 21 -13.88 8.16 9.22
N ILE A 22 -14.72 7.13 9.19
CA ILE A 22 -14.28 5.83 8.69
C ILE A 22 -13.89 5.91 7.21
N ALA A 23 -14.58 6.72 6.41
CA ALA A 23 -14.20 6.98 5.02
C ALA A 23 -12.78 7.59 4.91
N ASP A 24 -12.43 8.56 5.76
CA ASP A 24 -11.07 9.15 5.79
C ASP A 24 -10.01 8.11 6.22
N ALA A 25 -10.38 7.20 7.12
CA ALA A 25 -9.49 6.15 7.60
C ALA A 25 -9.16 5.12 6.52
N ARG A 26 -10.14 4.73 5.71
CA ARG A 26 -9.96 3.78 4.59
C ARG A 26 -8.98 4.31 3.53
N ASN A 27 -8.84 5.62 3.41
CA ASN A 27 -7.93 6.27 2.47
C ASN A 27 -6.47 6.38 2.94
N GLN A 28 -6.17 6.00 4.19
CA GLN A 28 -4.79 5.98 4.67
C GLN A 28 -4.01 4.84 4.01
N ALA A 29 -2.68 4.90 4.04
CA ALA A 29 -1.91 3.74 3.57
C ALA A 29 -2.06 2.54 4.48
N ILE A 30 -2.02 1.37 3.85
CA ILE A 30 -1.66 0.12 4.51
C ILE A 30 -0.37 0.33 5.32
N GLY A 31 -0.39 -0.09 6.58
CA GLY A 31 0.68 0.12 7.57
C GLY A 31 0.48 1.35 8.47
N GLN A 32 -0.46 2.24 8.18
CA GLN A 32 -0.72 3.42 9.02
C GLN A 32 -1.53 3.08 10.26
N THR A 33 -1.17 3.67 11.40
CA THR A 33 -2.03 3.59 12.58
C THR A 33 -3.13 4.63 12.49
N VAL A 34 -4.37 4.18 12.49
CA VAL A 34 -5.57 5.02 12.42
C VAL A 34 -6.44 4.83 13.65
N THR A 35 -7.26 5.84 13.96
CA THR A 35 -8.28 5.76 15.02
C THR A 35 -9.65 6.10 14.45
N ILE A 36 -10.58 5.16 14.52
CA ILE A 36 -11.95 5.30 14.03
C ILE A 36 -12.96 5.29 15.18
N THR A 37 -14.13 5.87 14.97
CA THR A 37 -15.27 5.76 15.90
C THR A 37 -16.54 5.43 15.13
N GLY A 38 -17.26 4.39 15.55
CA GLY A 38 -18.51 3.96 14.92
C GLY A 38 -19.30 3.00 15.81
N VAL A 39 -20.28 2.31 15.24
CA VAL A 39 -21.11 1.31 15.91
C VAL A 39 -20.74 -0.08 15.41
N ALA A 40 -20.55 -1.02 16.33
CA ALA A 40 -20.26 -2.42 16.00
C ALA A 40 -21.50 -3.10 15.42
N THR A 41 -21.43 -3.55 14.16
CA THR A 41 -22.56 -4.19 13.44
C THR A 41 -22.57 -5.72 13.58
N ASN A 42 -21.55 -6.30 14.22
CA ASN A 42 -21.50 -7.67 14.70
C ASN A 42 -20.93 -7.77 16.13
N GLY A 43 -21.09 -8.94 16.74
CA GLY A 43 -20.47 -9.32 18.00
C GLY A 43 -19.52 -10.53 17.86
N PRO A 44 -19.28 -11.25 18.98
CA PRO A 44 -18.39 -12.42 19.03
C PRO A 44 -18.79 -13.59 18.12
N GLU A 45 -20.01 -13.61 17.59
CA GLU A 45 -20.52 -14.67 16.69
C GLU A 45 -19.71 -14.84 15.40
N LEU A 46 -18.96 -13.82 14.97
CA LEU A 46 -18.03 -13.91 13.84
C LEU A 46 -16.57 -14.11 14.26
N GLY A 47 -16.32 -14.38 15.54
CA GLY A 47 -15.00 -14.60 16.10
C GLY A 47 -14.28 -13.30 16.51
N PRO A 48 -12.99 -13.12 16.18
CA PRO A 48 -12.15 -12.02 16.67
C PRO A 48 -12.31 -10.70 15.89
N ILE A 49 -13.13 -10.66 14.84
CA ILE A 49 -13.34 -9.47 14.00
C ILE A 49 -14.57 -8.67 14.46
N ARG A 50 -14.48 -7.33 14.38
CA ARG A 50 -15.59 -6.40 14.64
C ARG A 50 -15.72 -5.42 13.47
N TYR A 51 -16.83 -5.47 12.77
CA TYR A 51 -17.22 -4.51 11.77
C TYR A 51 -17.74 -3.27 12.48
N ILE A 52 -17.05 -2.14 12.30
CA ILE A 52 -17.38 -0.86 12.91
C ILE A 52 -17.85 0.04 11.76
N GLN A 53 -19.05 0.61 11.89
CA GLN A 53 -19.66 1.45 10.86
C GLN A 53 -20.12 2.78 11.44
N ASP A 54 -19.82 3.87 10.74
CA ASP A 54 -20.33 5.22 11.03
C ASP A 54 -21.27 5.68 9.91
N GLY A 55 -21.63 6.97 9.88
CA GLY A 55 -22.49 7.51 8.82
C GLY A 55 -21.81 7.65 7.45
N THR A 56 -20.55 7.26 7.32
CA THR A 56 -19.73 7.47 6.11
C THR A 56 -19.25 6.15 5.48
N ALA A 57 -18.84 5.16 6.26
CA ALA A 57 -18.33 3.87 5.76
C ALA A 57 -18.25 2.80 6.87
N GLY A 58 -17.86 1.58 6.48
CA GLY A 58 -17.51 0.48 7.38
C GLY A 58 -16.01 0.17 7.33
N LEU A 59 -15.40 -0.11 8.48
CA LEU A 59 -14.03 -0.60 8.57
C LEU A 59 -13.93 -1.69 9.67
N PRO A 60 -13.67 -2.95 9.28
CA PRO A 60 -13.43 -4.03 10.22
C PRO A 60 -12.18 -3.79 11.10
N ALA A 61 -12.25 -4.26 12.33
CA ALA A 61 -11.14 -4.31 13.27
C ALA A 61 -10.92 -5.75 13.72
N TYR A 62 -9.69 -6.25 13.56
CA TYR A 62 -9.33 -7.62 13.90
C TYR A 62 -8.49 -7.68 15.19
N GLY A 63 -8.91 -8.52 16.13
CA GLY A 63 -8.12 -8.78 17.34
C GLY A 63 -8.86 -9.56 18.42
N SER A 64 -8.16 -10.49 19.08
CA SER A 64 -8.73 -11.27 20.21
C SER A 64 -9.08 -10.40 21.43
N ASN A 65 -8.45 -9.23 21.55
CA ASN A 65 -8.75 -8.21 22.56
C ASN A 65 -10.14 -7.58 22.39
N LEU A 66 -10.76 -7.68 21.21
CA LEU A 66 -12.06 -7.08 20.88
C LEU A 66 -13.26 -7.91 21.36
N SER A 67 -13.01 -9.05 22.02
CA SER A 67 -14.03 -10.01 22.43
C SER A 67 -15.16 -9.44 23.30
N SER A 68 -14.93 -8.37 24.06
CA SER A 68 -15.98 -7.75 24.88
C SER A 68 -16.93 -6.84 24.11
N ILE A 69 -16.57 -6.37 22.91
CA ILE A 69 -17.43 -5.53 22.07
C ILE A 69 -18.61 -6.37 21.59
N GLN A 70 -19.83 -5.87 21.81
CA GLN A 70 -21.09 -6.47 21.38
C GLN A 70 -21.70 -5.71 20.21
N ARG A 71 -22.59 -6.38 19.47
CA ARG A 71 -23.42 -5.75 18.43
C ARG A 71 -24.19 -4.57 19.04
N GLY A 72 -24.11 -3.39 18.41
CA GLY A 72 -24.75 -2.15 18.86
C GLY A 72 -23.89 -1.27 19.79
N ASP A 73 -22.73 -1.74 20.26
CA ASP A 73 -21.81 -0.89 21.00
C ASP A 73 -21.25 0.22 20.10
N SER A 74 -21.23 1.45 20.60
CA SER A 74 -20.43 2.52 20.04
C SER A 74 -18.99 2.38 20.53
N VAL A 75 -18.04 2.32 19.61
CA VAL A 75 -16.64 1.99 19.87
C VAL A 75 -15.72 2.97 19.18
N THR A 76 -14.70 3.42 19.91
CA THR A 76 -13.48 3.99 19.30
C THR A 76 -12.41 2.90 19.26
N ALA A 77 -11.82 2.63 18.10
CA ALA A 77 -10.78 1.63 17.91
C ALA A 77 -9.56 2.24 17.22
N THR A 78 -8.38 1.88 17.68
CA THR A 78 -7.09 2.28 17.11
C THR A 78 -6.33 1.03 16.67
N GLY A 79 -5.81 1.04 15.45
CA GLY A 79 -5.06 -0.09 14.90
C GLY A 79 -4.33 0.30 13.64
N VAL A 80 -3.53 -0.64 13.14
CA VAL A 80 -2.80 -0.48 11.88
C VAL A 80 -3.72 -0.84 10.72
N LEU A 81 -3.93 0.07 9.77
CA LEU A 81 -4.66 -0.22 8.55
C LEU A 81 -3.91 -1.30 7.77
N PHE A 82 -4.61 -2.35 7.40
CA PHE A 82 -4.02 -3.57 6.90
C PHE A 82 -4.96 -4.20 5.89
N GLU A 83 -4.41 -4.88 4.89
CA GLU A 83 -5.22 -5.60 3.90
C GLU A 83 -4.96 -7.08 4.08
N PHE A 84 -6.00 -7.81 4.49
CA PHE A 84 -5.89 -9.24 4.77
C PHE A 84 -6.83 -10.02 3.84
N SER A 85 -6.24 -10.72 2.87
CA SER A 85 -6.99 -11.45 1.85
C SER A 85 -8.04 -10.56 1.15
N GLY A 86 -7.63 -9.35 0.73
CA GLY A 86 -8.50 -8.36 0.10
C GLY A 86 -9.23 -7.44 1.08
N LEU A 87 -9.63 -7.96 2.26
CA LEU A 87 -10.36 -7.15 3.23
C LEU A 87 -9.49 -6.04 3.84
N LEU A 88 -9.92 -4.78 3.70
CA LEU A 88 -9.32 -3.66 4.42
C LEU A 88 -9.76 -3.68 5.88
N GLU A 89 -8.82 -3.73 6.82
CA GLU A 89 -9.10 -3.87 8.25
C GLU A 89 -8.07 -3.18 9.15
N LEU A 90 -8.39 -3.02 10.45
CA LEU A 90 -7.42 -2.68 11.48
C LEU A 90 -6.77 -3.94 12.04
N SER A 91 -5.49 -4.16 11.73
CA SER A 91 -4.75 -5.36 12.11
C SER A 91 -3.24 -5.11 12.26
N PRO A 92 -2.66 -5.20 13.47
CA PRO A 92 -3.35 -5.45 14.75
C PRO A 92 -4.18 -4.25 15.20
N THR A 93 -5.33 -4.51 15.82
CA THR A 93 -6.05 -3.49 16.60
C THR A 93 -5.38 -3.32 17.97
N THR A 94 -4.65 -2.22 18.14
CA THR A 94 -3.77 -1.97 19.30
C THR A 94 -4.54 -1.54 20.55
N SER A 95 -5.67 -0.84 20.40
CA SER A 95 -6.52 -0.43 21.53
C SER A 95 -7.95 -0.13 21.10
N TYR A 96 -8.87 -0.13 22.06
CA TYR A 96 -10.24 0.33 21.85
C TYR A 96 -10.87 0.83 23.16
N SER A 97 -11.98 1.57 23.04
CA SER A 97 -12.85 1.96 24.14
C SER A 97 -14.32 1.88 23.73
N ILE A 98 -15.15 1.26 24.56
CA ILE A 98 -16.62 1.24 24.39
C ILE A 98 -17.18 2.53 25.00
N LEU A 99 -17.88 3.31 24.19
CA LEU A 99 -18.48 4.60 24.56
C LEU A 99 -19.91 4.46 25.10
N GLY A 100 -20.52 3.30 24.93
CA GLY A 100 -21.90 3.00 25.30
C GLY A 100 -22.64 2.31 24.15
N GLN A 101 -23.97 2.40 24.16
CA GLN A 101 -24.81 1.89 23.06
C GLN A 101 -25.00 2.97 22.00
N GLY A 102 -24.73 2.62 20.74
CA GLY A 102 -25.00 3.46 19.58
C GLY A 102 -26.36 3.15 18.95
N THR A 103 -26.74 3.95 17.96
CA THR A 103 -27.85 3.61 17.07
C THR A 103 -27.34 2.58 16.06
N LEU A 104 -27.94 1.39 16.04
CA LEU A 104 -27.55 0.37 15.07
C LEU A 104 -27.83 0.89 13.64
N PRO A 105 -26.84 0.85 12.73
CA PRO A 105 -27.07 1.15 11.32
C PRO A 105 -28.21 0.30 10.77
N GLN A 106 -29.13 0.92 10.03
CA GLN A 106 -30.11 0.16 9.25
C GLN A 106 -29.37 -0.52 8.09
N PRO A 107 -29.67 -1.79 7.77
CA PRO A 107 -29.12 -2.44 6.59
C PRO A 107 -29.43 -1.63 5.34
N LEU A 108 -28.42 -1.39 4.50
CA LEU A 108 -28.62 -0.76 3.20
C LEU A 108 -29.16 -1.79 2.21
N LEU A 109 -30.38 -1.61 1.71
CA LEU A 109 -30.94 -2.46 0.66
C LEU A 109 -30.17 -2.24 -0.65
N ILE A 110 -29.59 -3.29 -1.21
CA ILE A 110 -28.78 -3.22 -2.45
C ILE A 110 -29.08 -4.38 -3.39
N PRO A 111 -28.95 -4.20 -4.72
CA PRO A 111 -28.87 -5.31 -5.66
C PRO A 111 -27.48 -6.00 -5.58
N ILE A 112 -27.38 -7.24 -6.09
CA ILE A 112 -26.10 -7.98 -6.16
C ILE A 112 -25.00 -7.16 -6.87
N THR A 113 -25.34 -6.41 -7.92
CA THR A 113 -24.38 -5.64 -8.71
C THR A 113 -23.74 -4.47 -7.95
N SER A 114 -24.33 -4.05 -6.83
CA SER A 114 -23.79 -2.96 -6.00
C SER A 114 -22.87 -3.45 -4.87
N ALA A 115 -22.70 -4.77 -4.71
CA ALA A 115 -21.77 -5.36 -3.74
C ALA A 115 -20.31 -5.19 -4.20
N ASN A 116 -19.71 -4.04 -3.88
CA ASN A 116 -18.34 -3.68 -4.27
C ASN A 116 -17.57 -2.97 -3.13
N GLU A 117 -16.34 -2.56 -3.42
CA GLU A 117 -15.38 -1.98 -2.47
C GLU A 117 -15.90 -0.75 -1.71
N SER A 118 -16.78 0.07 -2.31
CA SER A 118 -17.31 1.27 -1.66
C SER A 118 -18.23 0.95 -0.47
N LEU A 119 -18.86 -0.23 -0.50
CA LEU A 119 -19.75 -0.73 0.55
C LEU A 119 -19.07 -1.75 1.47
N GLU A 120 -17.78 -2.03 1.25
CA GLU A 120 -17.04 -2.99 2.06
C GLU A 120 -17.04 -2.57 3.54
N GLY A 121 -17.32 -3.53 4.42
CA GLY A 121 -17.42 -3.33 5.86
C GLY A 121 -18.80 -2.87 6.34
N GLN A 122 -19.73 -2.56 5.44
CA GLN A 122 -21.06 -2.04 5.80
C GLN A 122 -22.11 -3.15 5.95
N LEU A 123 -23.14 -2.89 6.76
CA LEU A 123 -24.31 -3.73 6.88
C LEU A 123 -25.28 -3.49 5.71
N VAL A 124 -25.57 -4.54 4.95
CA VAL A 124 -26.39 -4.51 3.74
C VAL A 124 -27.54 -5.52 3.82
N GLN A 125 -28.57 -5.33 3.00
CA GLN A 125 -29.65 -6.28 2.78
C GLN A 125 -29.79 -6.56 1.29
N ILE A 126 -29.99 -7.82 0.91
CA ILE A 126 -30.33 -8.22 -0.46
C ILE A 126 -31.58 -9.09 -0.42
N ASP A 127 -32.57 -8.70 -1.19
CA ASP A 127 -33.90 -9.32 -1.23
C ASP A 127 -34.14 -10.15 -2.49
N ASN A 128 -35.12 -11.05 -2.41
CA ASN A 128 -35.57 -11.90 -3.51
C ASN A 128 -34.47 -12.71 -4.20
N VAL A 129 -33.52 -13.23 -3.43
CA VAL A 129 -32.43 -14.08 -3.95
C VAL A 129 -32.65 -15.54 -3.56
N THR A 130 -32.10 -16.45 -4.33
CA THR A 130 -32.13 -17.89 -4.01
C THR A 130 -30.72 -18.43 -3.87
N PHE A 131 -30.51 -19.36 -2.94
CA PHE A 131 -29.26 -20.08 -2.86
C PHE A 131 -29.09 -20.99 -4.08
N VAL A 132 -27.91 -20.99 -4.68
CA VAL A 132 -27.53 -21.87 -5.79
C VAL A 132 -27.38 -23.32 -5.29
N GLN A 133 -26.89 -23.47 -4.05
CA GLN A 133 -26.72 -24.76 -3.38
C GLN A 133 -28.04 -25.25 -2.76
N SER A 134 -28.12 -26.54 -2.47
CA SER A 134 -29.28 -27.17 -1.82
C SER A 134 -28.82 -28.16 -0.74
N GLY A 135 -29.75 -28.57 0.13
CA GLY A 135 -29.47 -29.52 1.21
C GLY A 135 -29.23 -28.81 2.54
N VAL A 136 -28.04 -28.96 3.10
CA VAL A 136 -27.62 -28.40 4.39
C VAL A 136 -26.35 -27.59 4.18
N PHE A 137 -26.24 -26.44 4.84
CA PHE A 137 -24.96 -25.74 4.93
C PHE A 137 -23.94 -26.68 5.58
N ALA A 138 -22.71 -26.69 5.06
CA ALA A 138 -21.68 -27.58 5.59
C ALA A 138 -21.39 -27.25 7.07
N ASN A 139 -21.05 -28.26 7.88
CA ASN A 139 -20.55 -28.01 9.23
C ASN A 139 -19.19 -27.31 9.16
N GLY A 140 -19.00 -26.27 9.96
CA GLY A 140 -17.85 -25.39 9.88
C GLY A 140 -17.99 -24.32 8.79
N SER A 141 -16.98 -23.46 8.68
CA SER A 141 -17.03 -22.33 7.74
C SER A 141 -17.01 -22.80 6.28
N SER A 142 -17.95 -22.29 5.48
CA SER A 142 -18.11 -22.64 4.07
C SER A 142 -18.52 -21.41 3.25
N THR A 143 -18.33 -21.47 1.93
CA THR A 143 -18.78 -20.44 1.00
C THR A 143 -19.80 -21.05 0.05
N VAL A 144 -20.96 -20.40 -0.03
CA VAL A 144 -22.08 -20.74 -0.92
C VAL A 144 -22.38 -19.52 -1.79
N GLN A 145 -23.35 -19.62 -2.71
CA GLN A 145 -23.70 -18.53 -3.61
C GLN A 145 -25.20 -18.29 -3.62
N ILE A 146 -25.57 -17.03 -3.79
CA ILE A 146 -26.94 -16.60 -4.07
C ILE A 146 -27.05 -16.09 -5.50
N THR A 147 -28.24 -16.13 -6.07
CA THR A 147 -28.55 -15.58 -7.39
C THR A 147 -29.90 -14.86 -7.41
N ASP A 148 -29.95 -13.77 -8.16
CA ASP A 148 -31.17 -13.06 -8.58
C ASP A 148 -31.72 -13.59 -9.93
N GLY A 149 -31.11 -14.65 -10.47
CA GLY A 149 -31.39 -15.24 -11.79
C GLY A 149 -30.49 -14.73 -12.93
N SER A 150 -29.78 -13.62 -12.74
CA SER A 150 -28.84 -13.05 -13.73
C SER A 150 -27.41 -12.94 -13.20
N ASN A 151 -27.27 -12.58 -11.93
CA ASN A 151 -26.01 -12.35 -11.22
C ASN A 151 -25.85 -13.37 -10.09
N THR A 152 -24.62 -13.51 -9.60
CA THR A 152 -24.30 -14.35 -8.44
C THR A 152 -23.42 -13.58 -7.47
N LEU A 153 -23.60 -13.83 -6.18
CA LEU A 153 -22.76 -13.29 -5.11
C LEU A 153 -22.39 -14.40 -4.11
N ASP A 154 -21.15 -14.37 -3.64
CA ASP A 154 -20.69 -15.31 -2.63
C ASP A 154 -21.30 -14.97 -1.26
N VAL A 155 -21.65 -16.00 -0.48
CA VAL A 155 -22.11 -15.88 0.91
C VAL A 155 -21.23 -16.77 1.78
N ARG A 156 -20.55 -16.14 2.73
CA ARG A 156 -19.67 -16.80 3.70
C ARG A 156 -20.48 -17.23 4.91
N ILE A 157 -20.74 -18.53 5.01
CA ILE A 157 -21.30 -19.13 6.21
C ILE A 157 -20.15 -19.40 7.18
N ASN A 158 -20.14 -18.72 8.32
CA ASN A 158 -19.10 -18.90 9.32
C ASN A 158 -19.49 -20.03 10.29
N GLY A 159 -18.58 -20.99 10.52
CA GLY A 159 -18.83 -22.14 11.40
C GLY A 159 -18.91 -21.83 12.89
N SER A 160 -18.87 -20.54 13.26
CA SER A 160 -19.11 -20.08 14.64
C SER A 160 -20.50 -19.44 14.84
N THR A 161 -21.30 -19.32 13.77
CA THR A 161 -22.70 -18.88 13.85
C THR A 161 -23.63 -20.08 14.01
N ASP A 162 -24.91 -19.82 14.22
CA ASP A 162 -25.97 -20.84 14.28
C ASP A 162 -26.54 -21.22 12.90
N ILE A 163 -25.83 -20.86 11.81
CA ILE A 163 -26.26 -21.11 10.43
C ILE A 163 -25.68 -22.44 9.90
N ASP A 164 -24.45 -22.78 10.29
CA ASP A 164 -23.80 -23.99 9.80
C ASP A 164 -24.57 -25.26 10.20
N GLY A 165 -24.58 -26.27 9.33
CA GLY A 165 -25.38 -27.47 9.55
C GLY A 165 -26.91 -27.30 9.47
N THR A 166 -27.44 -26.08 9.31
CA THR A 166 -28.87 -25.85 9.05
C THR A 166 -29.24 -26.09 7.59
N ALA A 167 -30.53 -26.30 7.31
CA ALA A 167 -31.01 -26.52 5.95
C ALA A 167 -30.84 -25.27 5.09
N VAL A 168 -30.33 -25.44 3.88
CA VAL A 168 -30.28 -24.36 2.89
C VAL A 168 -31.73 -24.01 2.48
N PRO A 169 -32.15 -22.74 2.58
CA PRO A 169 -33.48 -22.33 2.14
C PRO A 169 -33.76 -22.71 0.68
N THR A 170 -34.93 -23.30 0.42
CA THR A 170 -35.31 -23.81 -0.91
C THR A 170 -36.10 -22.81 -1.76
N GLY A 171 -36.39 -21.62 -1.22
CA GLY A 171 -37.15 -20.58 -1.89
C GLY A 171 -36.44 -19.22 -1.77
N PRO A 172 -37.03 -18.16 -2.35
CA PRO A 172 -36.48 -16.82 -2.25
C PRO A 172 -36.33 -16.38 -0.80
N VAL A 173 -35.22 -15.70 -0.50
CA VAL A 173 -34.86 -15.19 0.83
C VAL A 173 -34.45 -13.72 0.76
N SER A 174 -34.60 -13.05 1.90
CA SER A 174 -33.94 -11.80 2.24
C SER A 174 -32.74 -12.12 3.11
N ILE A 175 -31.59 -11.53 2.79
CA ILE A 175 -30.35 -11.72 3.53
C ILE A 175 -29.83 -10.36 4.03
N VAL A 176 -29.76 -10.20 5.34
CA VAL A 176 -29.05 -9.09 5.99
C VAL A 176 -27.63 -9.56 6.32
N ALA A 177 -26.60 -8.85 5.89
CA ALA A 177 -25.23 -9.32 6.08
C ALA A 177 -24.23 -8.18 6.08
N LEU A 178 -23.03 -8.46 6.58
CA LEU A 178 -21.89 -7.57 6.40
C LEU A 178 -21.30 -7.84 5.01
N LEU A 179 -21.05 -6.79 4.24
CA LEU A 179 -20.30 -6.92 2.99
C LEU A 179 -18.80 -6.99 3.32
N GLY A 180 -18.13 -8.06 2.89
CA GLY A 180 -16.68 -8.19 3.01
C GLY A 180 -16.06 -8.66 1.71
N GLN A 181 -14.76 -8.88 1.73
CA GLN A 181 -14.00 -9.41 0.60
C GLN A 181 -13.16 -10.62 1.03
N PHE A 182 -12.92 -11.53 0.08
CA PHE A 182 -11.91 -12.57 0.20
C PHE A 182 -11.18 -12.77 -1.13
N ASN A 183 -9.88 -12.52 -1.10
CA ASN A 183 -9.04 -12.32 -2.30
C ASN A 183 -9.67 -11.23 -3.18
N ALA A 184 -10.02 -11.55 -4.43
CA ALA A 184 -10.62 -10.60 -5.36
C ALA A 184 -12.16 -10.55 -5.31
N ASN A 185 -12.83 -11.46 -4.56
CA ASN A 185 -14.28 -11.59 -4.59
C ASN A 185 -14.95 -10.94 -3.38
N HIS A 186 -16.00 -10.15 -3.63
CA HIS A 186 -16.89 -9.68 -2.57
C HIS A 186 -17.83 -10.80 -2.12
N GLN A 187 -18.18 -10.80 -0.83
CA GLN A 187 -19.01 -11.80 -0.21
C GLN A 187 -19.89 -11.20 0.89
N LEU A 188 -21.10 -11.74 1.05
CA LEU A 188 -21.94 -11.47 2.21
C LEU A 188 -21.53 -12.35 3.38
N ILE A 189 -21.52 -11.78 4.58
CA ILE A 189 -21.23 -12.48 5.83
C ILE A 189 -22.43 -12.31 6.78
N PRO A 190 -23.43 -13.22 6.72
CA PRO A 190 -24.53 -13.21 7.68
C PRO A 190 -24.03 -13.51 9.08
N ARG A 191 -24.63 -12.88 10.09
CA ARG A 191 -24.16 -12.92 11.48
C ARG A 191 -24.80 -14.04 12.27
N ASP A 192 -26.05 -14.37 11.98
CA ASP A 192 -26.83 -15.44 12.63
C ASP A 192 -28.01 -15.88 11.74
N LEU A 193 -28.75 -16.91 12.14
CA LEU A 193 -29.84 -17.45 11.34
C LEU A 193 -30.99 -16.45 11.10
N ASN A 194 -31.16 -15.44 11.95
CA ASN A 194 -32.20 -14.42 11.74
C ASN A 194 -31.87 -13.46 10.61
N ASP A 195 -30.60 -13.41 10.19
CA ASP A 195 -30.17 -12.63 9.03
C ASP A 195 -30.62 -13.28 7.71
N ILE A 196 -31.09 -14.54 7.71
CA ILE A 196 -31.63 -15.23 6.53
C ILE A 196 -33.10 -15.54 6.78
N SER A 197 -33.98 -14.82 6.09
CA SER A 197 -35.42 -14.97 6.26
C SER A 197 -36.11 -15.26 4.93
N PRO A 198 -37.25 -16.00 4.93
CA PRO A 198 -38.04 -16.16 3.72
C PRO A 198 -38.42 -14.81 3.14
N TYR A 199 -38.15 -14.60 1.87
CA TYR A 199 -38.54 -13.37 1.19
C TYR A 199 -40.06 -13.34 1.11
N VAL A 200 -40.63 -12.26 1.63
CA VAL A 200 -42.03 -11.94 1.44
C VAL A 200 -42.05 -10.74 0.51
N ALA A 201 -42.60 -10.93 -0.68
CA ALA A 201 -42.76 -9.84 -1.62
C ALA A 201 -43.52 -8.70 -0.91
N PRO A 202 -42.92 -7.52 -0.77
CA PRO A 202 -43.57 -6.38 -0.16
C PRO A 202 -44.83 -6.02 -0.97
N ALA A 203 -45.80 -5.41 -0.29
CA ALA A 203 -47.02 -4.96 -0.96
C ALA A 203 -46.67 -3.94 -2.04
N ARG A 204 -45.74 -3.04 -1.75
CA ARG A 204 -45.24 -2.00 -2.64
C ARG A 204 -43.74 -1.92 -2.39
N GLU A 205 -42.97 -1.72 -3.44
CA GLU A 205 -41.51 -1.57 -3.34
C GLU A 205 -41.05 -0.68 -4.49
N ILE A 206 -40.61 0.52 -4.17
CA ILE A 206 -40.14 1.48 -5.17
C ILE A 206 -38.68 1.22 -5.49
N ASN A 207 -38.33 1.26 -6.77
CA ASN A 207 -36.93 1.38 -7.17
C ASN A 207 -36.81 2.46 -8.23
N ILE A 208 -35.79 3.31 -8.10
CA ILE A 208 -35.53 4.38 -9.05
C ILE A 208 -34.32 4.03 -9.90
N LYS A 209 -34.48 4.19 -11.23
CA LYS A 209 -33.34 4.20 -12.14
C LYS A 209 -33.19 5.56 -12.82
N LEU A 210 -31.96 6.06 -12.86
CA LEU A 210 -31.58 7.23 -13.64
C LEU A 210 -30.56 6.81 -14.71
N GLY A 211 -30.89 7.09 -15.97
CA GLY A 211 -30.04 6.66 -17.09
C GLY A 211 -29.94 5.13 -17.24
N GLY A 212 -30.84 4.38 -16.60
CA GLY A 212 -30.83 2.92 -16.54
C GLY A 212 -30.09 2.31 -15.34
N ASN A 213 -29.42 3.12 -14.52
CA ASN A 213 -28.72 2.68 -13.32
C ASN A 213 -29.63 2.82 -12.09
N ASN A 214 -29.63 1.84 -11.19
CA ASN A 214 -30.32 1.98 -9.90
C ASN A 214 -29.69 3.12 -9.10
N VAL A 215 -30.53 3.92 -8.46
CA VAL A 215 -30.13 4.99 -7.54
C VAL A 215 -30.91 4.80 -6.26
N LEU A 216 -30.20 4.41 -5.20
CA LEU A 216 -30.76 4.08 -3.90
C LEU A 216 -31.34 5.31 -3.19
N ASN A 217 -32.20 5.07 -2.21
CA ASN A 217 -32.77 6.15 -1.42
C ASN A 217 -31.68 6.90 -0.63
N ASN A 218 -31.66 8.21 -0.77
CA ASN A 218 -30.66 9.17 -0.30
C ASN A 218 -29.29 9.07 -0.98
N GLU A 219 -29.16 8.32 -2.08
CA GLU A 219 -27.95 8.29 -2.88
C GLU A 219 -27.79 9.58 -3.70
N THR A 220 -26.53 9.92 -4.00
CA THR A 220 -26.19 10.98 -4.94
C THR A 220 -26.11 10.42 -6.35
N TYR A 221 -26.81 11.07 -7.28
CA TYR A 221 -26.70 10.80 -8.71
C TYR A 221 -26.09 12.01 -9.43
N VAL A 222 -24.98 11.77 -10.13
CA VAL A 222 -24.30 12.78 -10.94
C VAL A 222 -24.98 12.86 -12.32
N VAL A 223 -25.77 13.92 -12.53
CA VAL A 223 -26.39 14.27 -13.82
C VAL A 223 -25.35 14.84 -14.80
N GLY A 224 -24.29 15.46 -14.26
CA GLY A 224 -23.26 16.14 -15.04
C GLY A 224 -23.83 17.34 -15.81
N ASN A 225 -23.71 17.31 -17.14
CA ASN A 225 -24.30 18.31 -18.03
C ASN A 225 -25.37 17.74 -18.98
N THR A 226 -25.87 16.53 -18.68
CA THR A 226 -26.85 15.83 -19.52
C THR A 226 -28.20 16.56 -19.49
N PRO A 227 -28.71 17.09 -20.62
CA PRO A 227 -29.93 17.91 -20.60
C PRO A 227 -31.22 17.13 -20.26
N SER A 228 -31.23 15.82 -20.50
CA SER A 228 -32.38 14.96 -20.23
C SER A 228 -31.91 13.55 -19.92
N THR A 229 -32.25 13.07 -18.73
CA THR A 229 -32.00 11.72 -18.24
C THR A 229 -33.32 10.97 -18.13
N VAL A 230 -33.36 9.69 -18.52
CA VAL A 230 -34.55 8.85 -18.31
C VAL A 230 -34.64 8.52 -16.82
N LEU A 231 -35.76 8.91 -16.21
CA LEU A 231 -36.15 8.54 -14.85
C LEU A 231 -37.14 7.38 -14.93
N THR A 232 -36.72 6.19 -14.54
CA THR A 232 -37.63 5.03 -14.44
C THR A 232 -38.05 4.86 -12.99
N VAL A 233 -39.37 4.83 -12.78
CA VAL A 233 -39.96 4.41 -11.50
C VAL A 233 -40.41 2.97 -11.67
N GLU A 234 -39.82 2.07 -10.89
CA GLU A 234 -40.19 0.66 -10.84
C GLU A 234 -40.98 0.38 -9.57
N ASN A 235 -42.02 -0.43 -9.69
CA ASN A 235 -42.71 -1.05 -8.57
C ASN A 235 -42.40 -2.54 -8.62
N THR A 236 -41.55 -3.00 -7.71
CA THR A 236 -41.21 -4.43 -7.59
C THR A 236 -42.12 -5.16 -6.60
N GLY A 237 -43.04 -4.42 -5.96
CA GLY A 237 -44.09 -4.95 -5.09
C GLY A 237 -45.25 -5.62 -5.83
N SER A 238 -46.12 -6.23 -5.04
CA SER A 238 -47.24 -7.06 -5.53
C SER A 238 -48.59 -6.33 -5.66
N GLU A 239 -48.68 -5.10 -5.15
CA GLU A 239 -49.82 -4.17 -5.28
C GLU A 239 -49.43 -2.91 -6.05
N ASP A 240 -50.42 -2.09 -6.39
CA ASP A 240 -50.20 -0.77 -7.00
C ASP A 240 -49.41 0.16 -6.06
N LEU A 241 -48.33 0.78 -6.58
CA LEU A 241 -47.54 1.81 -5.91
C LEU A 241 -48.07 3.19 -6.32
N THR A 242 -48.46 4.00 -5.34
CA THR A 242 -48.99 5.36 -5.53
C THR A 242 -47.88 6.38 -5.33
N ILE A 243 -47.54 7.13 -6.39
CA ILE A 243 -46.73 8.34 -6.27
C ILE A 243 -47.65 9.50 -5.88
N SER A 244 -47.49 10.00 -4.67
CA SER A 244 -48.34 11.02 -4.07
C SER A 244 -47.87 12.44 -4.35
N SER A 245 -46.55 12.66 -4.46
CA SER A 245 -45.96 13.98 -4.73
C SER A 245 -44.57 13.87 -5.33
N VAL A 246 -44.16 14.91 -6.05
CA VAL A 246 -42.82 15.04 -6.63
C VAL A 246 -42.39 16.49 -6.48
N SER A 247 -41.22 16.73 -5.89
CA SER A 247 -40.72 18.08 -5.70
C SER A 247 -39.20 18.14 -5.76
N PHE A 248 -38.69 19.25 -6.28
CA PHE A 248 -37.29 19.61 -6.15
C PHE A 248 -37.08 20.60 -5.00
N SER A 249 -36.00 20.42 -4.26
CA SER A 249 -35.53 21.36 -3.24
C SER A 249 -34.01 21.53 -3.34
N GLY A 250 -33.42 22.40 -2.51
CA GLY A 250 -31.98 22.72 -2.57
C GLY A 250 -31.68 24.03 -3.32
N THR A 251 -30.39 24.34 -3.43
CA THR A 251 -29.89 25.63 -3.91
C THR A 251 -30.26 25.90 -5.37
N ASN A 252 -30.13 24.88 -6.22
CA ASN A 252 -30.34 24.99 -7.66
C ASN A 252 -31.58 24.23 -8.14
N SER A 253 -32.58 24.04 -7.29
CA SER A 253 -33.78 23.27 -7.61
C SER A 253 -34.54 23.77 -8.85
N GLY A 254 -34.38 25.06 -9.21
CA GLY A 254 -34.97 25.66 -10.40
C GLY A 254 -34.37 25.19 -11.73
N ASP A 255 -33.20 24.54 -11.70
CA ASP A 255 -32.50 24.05 -12.90
C ASP A 255 -32.97 22.65 -13.30
N PHE A 256 -33.78 22.00 -12.46
CA PHE A 256 -34.29 20.66 -12.67
C PHE A 256 -35.80 20.65 -12.84
N THR A 257 -36.28 19.83 -13.77
CA THR A 257 -37.71 19.58 -13.97
C THR A 257 -37.95 18.11 -14.29
N THR A 258 -39.15 17.62 -14.02
CA THR A 258 -39.57 16.27 -14.43
C THR A 258 -41.02 16.30 -14.88
N ASP A 259 -41.39 15.38 -15.78
CA ASP A 259 -42.78 15.09 -16.13
C ASP A 259 -43.39 13.97 -15.26
N LEU A 260 -42.65 13.43 -14.29
CA LEU A 260 -43.23 12.61 -13.22
C LEU A 260 -44.18 13.47 -12.40
N ASN A 261 -45.46 13.11 -12.45
CA ASN A 261 -46.55 13.71 -11.69
C ASN A 261 -47.21 12.63 -10.82
N PRO A 262 -48.03 12.98 -9.81
CA PRO A 262 -48.75 11.99 -9.03
C PRO A 262 -49.48 10.99 -9.94
N THR A 263 -49.15 9.70 -9.76
CA THR A 263 -49.52 8.61 -10.66
C THR A 263 -49.52 7.29 -9.90
N VAL A 264 -49.93 6.22 -10.56
CA VAL A 264 -49.87 4.85 -10.04
C VAL A 264 -49.00 3.99 -10.95
N ILE A 265 -48.06 3.25 -10.36
CA ILE A 265 -47.25 2.25 -11.05
C ILE A 265 -47.79 0.87 -10.66
N GLY A 266 -48.21 0.09 -11.67
CA GLY A 266 -48.80 -1.23 -11.41
C GLY A 266 -47.79 -2.20 -10.79
N PRO A 267 -48.24 -3.31 -10.19
CA PRO A 267 -47.37 -4.27 -9.54
C PRO A 267 -46.42 -4.92 -10.55
N LEU A 268 -45.18 -5.20 -10.12
CA LEU A 268 -44.14 -5.80 -10.95
C LEU A 268 -43.98 -5.10 -12.32
N SER A 269 -44.08 -3.77 -12.33
CA SER A 269 -44.04 -2.98 -13.56
C SER A 269 -43.19 -1.72 -13.39
N SER A 270 -42.90 -1.06 -14.49
CA SER A 270 -42.13 0.17 -14.49
C SER A 270 -42.68 1.16 -15.51
N GLN A 271 -42.44 2.44 -15.24
CA GLN A 271 -42.78 3.52 -16.16
C GLN A 271 -41.61 4.50 -16.28
N ASN A 272 -41.39 4.99 -17.50
CA ASN A 272 -40.35 5.96 -17.80
C ASN A 272 -40.91 7.38 -17.82
N PHE A 273 -40.13 8.28 -17.25
CA PHE A 273 -40.30 9.73 -17.19
C PHE A 273 -38.98 10.39 -17.60
N SER A 274 -38.99 11.70 -17.68
CA SER A 274 -37.83 12.54 -17.94
C SER A 274 -37.41 13.28 -16.68
N LEU A 275 -36.12 13.31 -16.42
CA LEU A 275 -35.46 14.27 -15.54
C LEU A 275 -34.69 15.23 -16.44
N ASN A 276 -35.19 16.44 -16.62
CA ASN A 276 -34.58 17.45 -17.46
C ASN A 276 -33.75 18.40 -16.61
N TYR A 277 -32.58 18.75 -17.13
CA TYR A 277 -31.63 19.64 -16.50
C TYR A 277 -31.26 20.79 -17.45
N ALA A 278 -31.28 22.01 -16.93
CA ALA A 278 -30.83 23.20 -17.63
C ALA A 278 -30.11 24.15 -16.65
N ALA A 279 -28.79 24.15 -16.70
CA ALA A 279 -27.95 25.01 -15.87
C ALA A 279 -28.35 26.50 -15.98
N SER A 280 -28.53 27.16 -14.84
CA SER A 280 -28.72 28.62 -14.78
C SER A 280 -27.50 29.38 -14.22
N THR A 281 -26.54 28.67 -13.63
CA THR A 281 -25.30 29.20 -13.04
C THR A 281 -24.05 28.56 -13.62
N ILE A 282 -22.87 29.03 -13.20
CA ILE A 282 -21.57 28.35 -13.39
C ILE A 282 -21.22 27.54 -12.12
N GLY A 283 -20.30 26.58 -12.22
CA GLY A 283 -19.83 25.77 -11.11
C GLY A 283 -20.78 24.62 -10.71
N SER A 284 -20.61 24.07 -9.51
CA SER A 284 -21.42 22.97 -9.00
C SER A 284 -22.89 23.38 -8.83
N VAL A 285 -23.77 22.50 -9.26
CA VAL A 285 -25.22 22.63 -9.17
C VAL A 285 -25.73 21.45 -8.36
N SER A 286 -26.52 21.72 -7.32
CA SER A 286 -27.13 20.67 -6.51
C SER A 286 -28.62 20.91 -6.24
N ALA A 287 -29.37 19.82 -6.23
CA ALA A 287 -30.79 19.79 -5.87
C ALA A 287 -31.16 18.43 -5.28
N ASN A 288 -32.26 18.35 -4.55
CA ASN A 288 -32.82 17.08 -4.09
C ASN A 288 -34.13 16.82 -4.82
N LEU A 289 -34.26 15.66 -5.46
CA LEU A 289 -35.52 15.13 -5.97
C LEU A 289 -36.17 14.30 -4.88
N THR A 290 -37.35 14.71 -4.41
CA THR A 290 -38.13 13.97 -3.41
C THR A 290 -39.41 13.46 -4.06
N ILE A 291 -39.60 12.14 -4.02
CA ILE A 291 -40.74 11.42 -4.56
C ILE A 291 -41.52 10.84 -3.38
N GLY A 292 -42.61 11.51 -2.99
CA GLY A 292 -43.53 10.98 -2.00
C GLY A 292 -44.30 9.81 -2.59
N ASN A 293 -44.36 8.70 -1.87
CA ASN A 293 -44.98 7.45 -2.31
C ASN A 293 -45.74 6.77 -1.15
N ASP A 294 -46.24 5.55 -1.33
CA ASP A 294 -46.90 4.73 -0.30
C ASP A 294 -46.18 3.39 -0.05
N ASP A 295 -44.88 3.36 -0.34
CA ASP A 295 -43.94 2.37 0.18
C ASP A 295 -43.60 2.69 1.63
N ASP A 296 -43.62 1.69 2.51
CA ASP A 296 -43.65 1.93 3.97
C ASP A 296 -42.27 2.28 4.55
N ASP A 297 -41.18 1.83 3.93
CA ASP A 297 -39.79 2.02 4.38
C ASP A 297 -38.97 2.98 3.49
N GLU A 298 -39.41 3.26 2.27
CA GLU A 298 -38.74 4.18 1.33
C GLU A 298 -39.56 5.44 0.97
N ASN A 299 -40.38 5.92 1.91
CA ASN A 299 -41.18 7.13 1.73
C ASN A 299 -40.77 8.30 2.66
N PRO A 300 -40.40 9.46 2.11
CA PRO A 300 -40.23 9.73 0.68
C PRO A 300 -38.93 9.12 0.13
N TYR A 301 -38.93 8.81 -1.17
CA TYR A 301 -37.71 8.43 -1.88
C TYR A 301 -36.98 9.71 -2.26
N THR A 302 -35.75 9.88 -1.77
CA THR A 302 -34.96 11.10 -2.00
C THR A 302 -33.72 10.76 -2.81
N ILE A 303 -33.42 11.56 -3.84
CA ILE A 303 -32.19 11.46 -4.62
C ILE A 303 -31.49 12.81 -4.57
N ASN A 304 -30.23 12.82 -4.17
CA ASN A 304 -29.40 14.02 -4.25
C ASN A 304 -28.88 14.12 -5.68
N LEU A 305 -29.19 15.20 -6.38
CA LEU A 305 -28.75 15.43 -7.74
C LEU A 305 -27.56 16.37 -7.74
N GLU A 306 -26.46 15.93 -8.35
CA GLU A 306 -25.29 16.76 -8.61
C GLU A 306 -25.14 16.97 -10.11
N ALA A 307 -24.84 18.20 -10.50
CA ALA A 307 -24.66 18.61 -11.88
C ALA A 307 -23.64 19.74 -11.95
N VAL A 308 -23.29 20.15 -13.17
CA VAL A 308 -22.40 21.29 -13.40
C VAL A 308 -23.04 22.37 -14.24
N GLY A 309 -22.62 23.60 -13.96
CA GLY A 309 -23.12 24.81 -14.56
C GLY A 309 -22.77 24.96 -16.03
N THR A 310 -23.06 26.14 -16.57
CA THR A 310 -22.85 26.48 -17.99
C THR A 310 -21.40 26.43 -18.47
N ASP A 311 -20.44 26.39 -17.55
CA ASP A 311 -19.01 26.21 -17.79
C ASP A 311 -18.57 24.75 -17.84
N ASN A 312 -19.46 23.80 -17.58
CA ASN A 312 -19.19 22.35 -17.49
C ASN A 312 -18.09 22.00 -16.48
N LEU A 313 -18.02 22.73 -15.39
CA LEU A 313 -17.06 22.50 -14.31
C LEU A 313 -17.79 22.57 -12.97
N ALA A 314 -17.31 21.80 -12.01
CA ALA A 314 -17.66 22.01 -10.60
C ALA A 314 -17.16 23.38 -10.12
N THR A 315 -17.61 23.82 -8.95
CA THR A 315 -17.14 25.08 -8.36
C THR A 315 -15.68 24.94 -7.92
N GLU A 316 -14.76 25.74 -8.46
CA GLU A 316 -13.35 25.73 -8.02
C GLU A 316 -13.23 25.99 -6.50
N PRO A 317 -12.42 25.19 -5.77
CA PRO A 317 -12.11 25.48 -4.38
C PRO A 317 -11.44 26.84 -4.19
N THR A 318 -11.69 27.49 -3.05
CA THR A 318 -11.19 28.86 -2.81
C THR A 318 -9.68 28.90 -2.49
N SER A 319 -9.10 27.78 -2.05
CA SER A 319 -7.69 27.67 -1.69
C SER A 319 -7.19 26.24 -1.90
N ASN A 320 -5.86 26.08 -2.01
CA ASN A 320 -5.21 24.80 -1.82
C ASN A 320 -5.05 24.46 -0.33
N PRO A 321 -4.75 23.20 0.03
CA PRO A 321 -4.51 22.82 1.42
C PRO A 321 -3.28 23.54 2.00
N SER A 322 -3.06 23.40 3.30
CA SER A 322 -1.94 24.08 3.97
C SER A 322 -1.25 23.17 4.98
N ALA A 323 -0.15 23.65 5.56
CA ALA A 323 0.58 22.95 6.63
C ALA A 323 1.00 21.50 6.26
N LEU A 324 1.43 21.29 5.00
CA LEU A 324 2.00 20.01 4.59
C LEU A 324 3.21 19.66 5.46
N ASN A 325 3.13 18.53 6.16
CA ASN A 325 4.18 17.97 6.98
C ASN A 325 4.44 16.52 6.57
N PHE A 326 5.68 16.08 6.71
CA PHE A 326 6.06 14.69 6.44
C PHE A 326 6.33 13.96 7.75
N THR A 327 5.69 12.80 7.90
CA THR A 327 5.80 11.90 9.05
C THR A 327 6.28 10.53 8.57
N ASN A 328 6.65 9.66 9.51
CA ASN A 328 7.10 8.28 9.22
C ASN A 328 8.21 8.20 8.13
N VAL A 329 9.11 9.18 8.08
CA VAL A 329 10.17 9.23 7.07
C VAL A 329 11.20 8.15 7.37
N LYS A 330 11.24 7.15 6.50
CA LYS A 330 12.11 5.97 6.58
C LYS A 330 12.81 5.75 5.23
N PRO A 331 13.73 4.78 5.12
CA PRO A 331 14.37 4.46 3.84
C PRO A 331 13.41 3.91 2.78
N TYR A 332 12.29 3.32 3.21
CA TYR A 332 11.35 2.58 2.37
C TYR A 332 9.91 3.13 2.39
N THR A 333 9.64 4.17 3.18
CA THR A 333 8.30 4.77 3.28
C THR A 333 8.38 6.18 3.83
N LEU A 334 7.34 6.96 3.59
CA LEU A 334 7.05 8.25 4.22
C LEU A 334 5.56 8.53 4.11
N SER A 335 5.06 9.42 4.95
CA SER A 335 3.68 9.87 4.92
C SER A 335 3.62 11.37 4.84
N GLY A 336 2.65 11.89 4.09
CA GLY A 336 2.35 13.32 4.03
C GLY A 336 1.00 13.59 4.66
N GLU A 337 0.93 14.62 5.48
CA GLU A 337 -0.28 15.09 6.16
C GLU A 337 -0.43 16.58 5.93
N TYR A 338 -1.64 17.06 5.69
CA TYR A 338 -1.92 18.47 5.48
C TYR A 338 -3.25 18.87 6.11
N SER A 339 -3.45 20.17 6.27
CA SER A 339 -4.74 20.76 6.65
C SER A 339 -5.58 20.99 5.41
N GLY A 340 -6.83 20.52 5.44
CA GLY A 340 -7.77 20.67 4.34
C GLY A 340 -8.03 22.12 3.93
N ALA A 341 -8.40 22.30 2.67
CA ALA A 341 -8.82 23.56 2.08
C ALA A 341 -10.30 23.87 2.35
N VAL A 342 -10.66 25.14 2.26
CA VAL A 342 -12.06 25.58 2.42
C VAL A 342 -12.83 25.30 1.12
N ASN A 343 -13.98 24.64 1.26
CA ASN A 343 -14.86 24.23 0.15
C ASN A 343 -14.16 23.33 -0.87
N ALA A 344 -13.26 22.46 -0.42
CA ALA A 344 -12.68 21.40 -1.23
C ALA A 344 -13.34 20.07 -0.86
N GLU A 345 -13.79 19.34 -1.87
CA GLU A 345 -14.33 17.99 -1.77
C GLU A 345 -13.21 16.96 -1.80
N GLN A 346 -12.18 17.22 -2.62
CA GLN A 346 -11.11 16.28 -2.90
C GLN A 346 -9.74 16.96 -3.07
N TYR A 347 -8.68 16.14 -3.03
CA TYR A 347 -7.31 16.54 -3.23
C TYR A 347 -6.59 15.61 -4.19
N LEU A 348 -5.80 16.19 -5.08
CA LEU A 348 -4.86 15.49 -5.94
C LEU A 348 -3.44 15.75 -5.44
N VAL A 349 -2.69 14.68 -5.16
CA VAL A 349 -1.28 14.77 -4.75
C VAL A 349 -0.40 14.25 -5.86
N LEU A 350 0.42 15.12 -6.43
CA LEU A 350 1.49 14.77 -7.35
C LEU A 350 2.79 14.55 -6.58
N TRP A 351 3.60 13.61 -7.06
CA TRP A 351 4.93 13.35 -6.53
C TRP A 351 5.94 13.05 -7.63
N LYS A 352 7.21 13.38 -7.35
CA LYS A 352 8.33 13.17 -8.27
C LYS A 352 9.63 13.00 -7.50
N ASN A 353 10.50 12.13 -8.01
CA ASN A 353 11.84 11.94 -7.46
C ASN A 353 12.87 12.82 -8.19
N GLY A 354 13.75 13.46 -7.44
CA GLY A 354 14.97 14.10 -7.92
C GLY A 354 14.83 15.52 -8.45
N SER A 355 13.62 16.01 -8.73
CA SER A 355 13.42 17.42 -9.12
C SER A 355 12.03 17.97 -8.76
N PRO A 356 11.89 19.30 -8.60
CA PRO A 356 10.60 19.95 -8.38
C PRO A 356 9.58 19.65 -9.48
N ILE A 357 8.30 19.66 -9.11
CA ILE A 357 7.16 19.45 -10.01
C ILE A 357 6.76 20.79 -10.63
N THR A 358 6.72 20.85 -11.97
CA THR A 358 6.33 22.06 -12.71
C THR A 358 4.90 21.99 -13.22
N GLU A 359 4.32 20.80 -13.23
CA GLU A 359 3.06 20.48 -13.85
C GLU A 359 1.88 20.88 -12.95
N SER A 360 0.73 21.10 -13.59
CA SER A 360 -0.56 21.32 -12.94
C SER A 360 -1.59 20.39 -13.60
N PRO A 361 -2.58 19.90 -12.85
CA PRO A 361 -3.70 19.17 -13.42
C PRO A 361 -4.50 20.03 -14.39
N VAL A 362 -5.26 19.37 -15.25
CA VAL A 362 -6.16 20.00 -16.22
C VAL A 362 -7.60 19.84 -15.71
N ASP A 363 -8.38 20.92 -15.76
CA ASP A 363 -9.81 20.86 -15.41
C ASP A 363 -10.58 19.98 -16.38
N ALA A 364 -11.72 19.45 -15.94
CA ALA A 364 -12.52 18.46 -16.66
C ALA A 364 -11.71 17.22 -17.06
N THR A 365 -10.86 16.73 -16.15
CA THR A 365 -10.07 15.52 -16.35
C THR A 365 -9.95 14.79 -15.01
N SER A 366 -10.45 13.55 -14.99
CA SER A 366 -10.24 12.64 -13.86
C SER A 366 -8.83 12.05 -13.90
N TYR A 367 -8.18 11.99 -12.74
CA TYR A 367 -6.91 11.30 -12.56
C TYR A 367 -7.06 10.17 -11.55
N LEU A 368 -6.41 9.05 -11.82
CA LEU A 368 -6.30 7.95 -10.88
C LEU A 368 -4.90 7.92 -10.27
N ARG A 369 -4.80 7.29 -9.09
CA ARG A 369 -3.51 6.98 -8.48
C ARG A 369 -2.64 6.23 -9.49
N GLY A 370 -1.37 6.64 -9.60
CA GLY A 370 -0.40 6.06 -10.53
C GLY A 370 -0.35 6.71 -11.92
N ASP A 371 -1.35 7.51 -12.28
CA ASP A 371 -1.35 8.28 -13.54
C ASP A 371 -0.22 9.31 -13.57
N TYR A 372 0.17 9.75 -14.77
CA TYR A 372 1.18 10.78 -14.98
C TYR A 372 0.57 12.09 -15.44
N ILE A 373 1.01 13.19 -14.82
CA ILE A 373 0.82 14.55 -15.33
C ILE A 373 2.20 15.08 -15.67
N GLY A 374 2.48 15.18 -16.98
CA GLY A 374 3.84 15.38 -17.48
C GLY A 374 4.77 14.26 -17.01
N ASP A 375 5.76 14.58 -16.18
CA ASP A 375 6.68 13.61 -15.59
C ASP A 375 6.50 13.40 -14.07
N ALA A 376 5.50 14.04 -13.46
CA ALA A 376 5.07 13.77 -12.10
C ALA A 376 3.98 12.69 -12.08
N LYS A 377 4.03 11.82 -11.07
CA LYS A 377 3.04 10.75 -10.87
C LYS A 377 2.00 11.18 -9.85
N VAL A 378 0.77 10.69 -9.97
CA VAL A 378 -0.28 10.86 -8.96
C VAL A 378 -0.02 9.87 -7.81
N ALA A 379 0.28 10.39 -6.62
CA ALA A 379 0.44 9.61 -5.39
C ALA A 379 -0.91 9.28 -4.75
N TYR A 380 -1.88 10.19 -4.88
CA TYR A 380 -3.16 10.12 -4.20
C TYR A 380 -4.20 11.01 -4.90
N VAL A 381 -5.46 10.55 -4.89
CA VAL A 381 -6.65 11.31 -5.27
C VAL A 381 -7.77 10.91 -4.31
N GLY A 382 -8.47 11.88 -3.72
CA GLY A 382 -9.59 11.64 -2.81
C GLY A 382 -9.80 12.72 -1.75
N SER A 383 -10.78 12.54 -0.87
CA SER A 383 -11.21 13.54 0.14
C SER A 383 -10.32 13.65 1.38
N GLY A 384 -9.62 12.58 1.74
CA GLY A 384 -8.74 12.53 2.90
C GLY A 384 -7.55 13.50 2.82
N THR A 385 -7.06 13.95 3.98
CA THR A 385 -6.01 14.97 4.09
C THR A 385 -4.61 14.43 4.39
N SER A 386 -4.36 13.18 4.01
CA SER A 386 -3.08 12.51 4.17
C SER A 386 -2.90 11.45 3.10
N PHE A 387 -1.64 11.11 2.83
CA PHE A 387 -1.26 10.20 1.76
C PHE A 387 0.04 9.48 2.12
N THR A 388 0.29 8.36 1.44
CA THR A 388 1.55 7.62 1.54
C THR A 388 1.84 7.00 0.17
N PRO A 389 2.85 7.50 -0.56
CA PRO A 389 3.18 7.00 -1.88
C PRO A 389 3.77 5.58 -1.79
N ARG A 390 3.50 4.73 -2.79
CA ARG A 390 4.19 3.45 -2.96
C ARG A 390 5.49 3.63 -3.75
N GLY A 391 6.48 2.78 -3.47
CA GLY A 391 7.76 2.78 -4.19
C GLY A 391 8.81 3.78 -3.69
N ILE A 392 8.74 4.16 -2.41
CA ILE A 392 9.81 4.92 -1.75
C ILE A 392 11.05 4.03 -1.61
N ILE A 393 12.20 4.55 -2.02
CA ILE A 393 13.51 3.89 -1.89
C ILE A 393 14.50 4.83 -1.19
N ALA A 394 15.66 4.31 -0.77
CA ALA A 394 16.56 5.00 0.14
C ALA A 394 17.30 6.17 -0.53
N ASN A 395 17.74 7.15 0.27
CA ASN A 395 18.56 8.28 -0.19
C ASN A 395 17.99 9.06 -1.39
N GLN A 396 16.66 9.11 -1.53
CA GLN A 396 16.00 9.84 -2.61
C GLN A 396 15.45 11.16 -2.09
N ASN A 397 15.31 12.14 -2.99
CA ASN A 397 14.65 13.40 -2.68
C ASN A 397 13.33 13.49 -3.43
N TYR A 398 12.22 13.49 -2.70
CA TYR A 398 10.88 13.51 -3.26
C TYR A 398 10.25 14.90 -3.13
N TYR A 399 9.64 15.34 -4.22
CA TYR A 399 8.89 16.59 -4.32
C TYR A 399 7.42 16.26 -4.45
N PHE A 400 6.58 17.06 -3.79
CA PHE A 400 5.14 16.89 -3.72
C PHE A 400 4.44 18.20 -4.06
N LYS A 401 3.30 18.09 -4.72
CA LYS A 401 2.44 19.22 -5.08
C LYS A 401 0.98 18.79 -4.91
N ILE A 402 0.21 19.55 -4.14
CA ILE A 402 -1.16 19.21 -3.76
C ILE A 402 -2.11 20.26 -4.29
N PHE A 403 -3.16 19.77 -4.95
CA PHE A 403 -4.23 20.58 -5.52
C PHE A 403 -5.55 20.18 -4.88
N ALA A 404 -6.29 21.14 -4.34
CA ALA A 404 -7.69 20.95 -4.00
C ALA A 404 -8.53 20.95 -5.28
N PHE A 405 -9.59 20.14 -5.34
CA PHE A 405 -10.57 20.20 -6.42
C PHE A 405 -11.96 19.79 -5.92
N ASN A 406 -12.96 20.16 -6.72
CA ASN A 406 -14.34 19.70 -6.58
C ASN A 406 -14.78 19.03 -7.88
N GLY A 407 -15.84 18.23 -7.81
CA GLY A 407 -16.39 17.50 -8.96
C GLY A 407 -15.82 16.09 -9.15
N SER A 408 -16.40 15.41 -10.12
CA SER A 408 -16.15 14.02 -10.51
C SER A 408 -16.56 13.83 -11.97
N ASP A 409 -16.31 12.65 -12.54
CA ASP A 409 -16.78 12.23 -13.88
C ASP A 409 -16.44 13.23 -14.99
N ASP A 410 -15.17 13.64 -15.08
CA ASP A 410 -14.64 14.62 -16.03
C ASP A 410 -15.22 16.05 -15.87
N PHE A 411 -15.75 16.39 -14.70
CA PHE A 411 -16.19 17.74 -14.35
C PHE A 411 -15.33 18.41 -13.28
N GLU A 412 -14.17 17.85 -12.97
CA GLU A 412 -13.28 18.32 -11.92
C GLU A 412 -12.79 19.74 -12.19
N ASN A 413 -12.79 20.58 -11.15
CA ASN A 413 -12.27 21.94 -11.22
C ASN A 413 -11.15 22.11 -10.18
N TYR A 414 -9.90 22.12 -10.65
CA TYR A 414 -8.71 22.12 -9.80
C TYR A 414 -8.30 23.53 -9.41
N LYS A 415 -7.99 23.74 -8.13
CA LYS A 415 -7.37 24.98 -7.70
C LYS A 415 -5.90 25.03 -8.13
N GLN A 416 -5.62 25.43 -9.37
CA GLN A 416 -4.27 25.38 -9.96
C GLN A 416 -3.31 26.45 -9.40
N ASP A 417 -3.82 27.58 -8.89
CA ASP A 417 -3.00 28.67 -8.36
C ASP A 417 -2.48 28.39 -6.95
N ASN A 418 -1.20 28.72 -6.72
CA ASN A 418 -0.53 28.58 -5.42
C ASN A 418 -0.75 27.20 -4.77
N PRO A 419 -0.39 26.11 -5.46
CA PRO A 419 -0.51 24.76 -4.93
C PRO A 419 0.39 24.56 -3.71
N THR A 420 -0.02 23.62 -2.84
CA THR A 420 0.76 23.29 -1.66
C THR A 420 1.95 22.46 -2.09
N GLU A 421 3.16 22.96 -1.90
CA GLU A 421 4.38 22.27 -2.28
C GLU A 421 5.17 21.82 -1.06
N GLY A 422 5.79 20.66 -1.17
CA GLY A 422 6.65 20.11 -0.13
C GLY A 422 7.77 19.27 -0.74
N GLN A 423 8.86 19.13 0.00
CA GLN A 423 9.91 18.18 -0.35
C GLN A 423 10.38 17.45 0.90
N VAL A 424 10.79 16.20 0.72
CA VAL A 424 11.33 15.37 1.79
C VAL A 424 12.31 14.37 1.19
N SER A 425 13.41 14.14 1.89
CA SER A 425 14.36 13.09 1.53
C SER A 425 14.08 11.84 2.34
N SER A 426 14.00 10.68 1.69
CA SER A 426 13.97 9.39 2.39
C SER A 426 15.30 9.16 3.08
N LEU A 427 15.27 8.38 4.17
CA LEU A 427 16.49 8.05 4.90
C LEU A 427 17.36 7.05 4.10
N GLY A 428 18.62 6.95 4.49
CA GLY A 428 19.57 5.94 3.99
C GLY A 428 19.66 4.73 4.93
N SER A 429 20.71 3.94 4.76
CA SER A 429 21.01 2.85 5.69
C SER A 429 21.13 3.36 7.14
N GLN A 430 20.50 2.66 8.08
CA GLN A 430 20.37 2.96 9.51
C GLN A 430 21.10 1.91 10.36
N ILE A 431 22.37 1.63 10.00
CA ILE A 431 23.20 0.60 10.66
C ILE A 431 23.39 0.85 12.16
N GLY A 432 23.52 2.12 12.55
CA GLY A 432 23.80 2.49 13.94
C GLY A 432 25.04 1.78 14.47
N ASN A 433 24.88 1.05 15.57
CA ASN A 433 25.92 0.31 16.27
C ASN A 433 25.75 -1.22 16.15
N TYR A 434 25.00 -1.68 15.14
CA TYR A 434 24.62 -3.09 14.97
C TYR A 434 25.83 -4.05 14.91
N TYR A 435 26.95 -3.63 14.33
CA TYR A 435 28.17 -4.43 14.18
C TYR A 435 29.22 -4.16 15.27
N ASP A 436 28.86 -3.54 16.39
CA ASP A 436 29.79 -3.30 17.49
C ASP A 436 30.46 -4.61 17.95
N GLY A 437 31.79 -4.66 17.87
CA GLY A 437 32.59 -5.84 18.24
C GLY A 437 32.88 -6.81 17.11
N ILE A 438 32.29 -6.64 15.92
CA ILE A 438 32.65 -7.40 14.72
C ILE A 438 33.89 -6.78 14.07
N SER A 439 34.84 -7.63 13.67
CA SER A 439 36.04 -7.20 12.94
C SER A 439 36.30 -8.09 11.74
N SER A 440 36.41 -7.47 10.56
CA SER A 440 36.72 -8.16 9.30
C SER A 440 38.12 -8.80 9.28
N SER A 441 39.02 -8.42 10.19
CA SER A 441 40.34 -9.05 10.33
C SER A 441 40.36 -10.21 11.32
N SER A 442 39.23 -10.51 11.98
CA SER A 442 39.16 -11.60 12.95
C SER A 442 38.98 -12.96 12.26
N PRO A 443 39.79 -13.99 12.61
CA PRO A 443 39.54 -15.35 12.17
C PRO A 443 38.19 -15.94 12.58
N SER A 444 37.51 -15.33 13.56
CA SER A 444 36.16 -15.69 14.01
C SER A 444 35.05 -14.99 13.23
N LEU A 445 35.34 -14.18 12.21
CA LEU A 445 34.35 -13.36 11.51
C LEU A 445 33.09 -14.13 11.09
N VAL A 446 33.24 -15.35 10.58
CA VAL A 446 32.10 -16.19 10.14
C VAL A 446 31.16 -16.50 11.31
N SER A 447 31.69 -16.97 12.45
CA SER A 447 30.88 -17.27 13.64
C SER A 447 30.33 -16.00 14.27
N ASP A 448 31.12 -14.93 14.31
CA ASP A 448 30.68 -13.65 14.92
C ASP A 448 29.51 -13.04 14.14
N LEU A 449 29.54 -13.13 12.80
CA LEU A 449 28.41 -12.71 11.96
C LEU A 449 27.20 -13.64 12.11
N THR A 450 27.42 -14.95 12.18
CA THR A 450 26.35 -15.94 12.40
C THR A 450 25.60 -15.61 13.70
N ASP A 451 26.32 -15.47 14.81
CA ASP A 451 25.78 -15.18 16.14
C ASP A 451 25.07 -13.81 16.20
N LEU A 452 25.47 -12.85 15.35
CA LEU A 452 24.84 -11.53 15.27
C LEU A 452 23.51 -11.56 14.50
N ILE A 453 23.38 -12.40 13.48
CA ILE A 453 22.23 -12.37 12.56
C ILE A 453 21.28 -13.57 12.73
N ASN A 454 21.60 -14.51 13.63
CA ASN A 454 20.75 -15.62 14.05
C ASN A 454 20.84 -15.82 15.59
N PRO A 455 19.70 -15.97 16.32
CA PRO A 455 18.33 -16.06 15.82
C PRO A 455 17.78 -14.69 15.40
N HIS A 456 16.75 -14.71 14.55
CA HIS A 456 15.99 -13.53 14.17
C HIS A 456 14.49 -13.74 14.47
N ASN A 457 13.68 -12.69 14.36
CA ASN A 457 12.24 -12.82 14.50
C ASN A 457 11.70 -13.66 13.34
N TYR A 458 11.02 -14.75 13.68
CA TYR A 458 10.39 -15.61 12.69
C TYR A 458 9.09 -14.99 12.16
N ILE A 459 8.97 -14.97 10.83
CA ILE A 459 7.76 -14.58 10.11
C ILE A 459 7.47 -15.70 9.13
N SER A 460 6.27 -16.27 9.14
CA SER A 460 5.95 -17.39 8.25
C SER A 460 6.05 -17.01 6.77
N TYR A 461 6.45 -17.97 5.93
CA TYR A 461 6.53 -17.81 4.47
C TYR A 461 5.20 -17.39 3.85
N PHE A 462 4.07 -17.73 4.49
CA PHE A 462 2.74 -17.31 4.09
C PHE A 462 2.56 -15.78 4.16
N LEU A 463 3.18 -15.11 5.14
CA LEU A 463 3.03 -13.68 5.39
C LEU A 463 3.88 -12.81 4.46
N TYR A 464 4.71 -13.38 3.57
CA TYR A 464 5.48 -12.59 2.59
C TYR A 464 4.56 -11.72 1.70
N LYS A 465 3.35 -12.21 1.37
CA LYS A 465 2.33 -11.45 0.61
C LYS A 465 1.90 -10.17 1.35
N THR A 466 1.66 -10.27 2.65
CA THR A 466 1.12 -9.18 3.46
C THR A 466 2.20 -8.28 4.08
N THR A 467 3.47 -8.66 3.93
CA THR A 467 4.63 -7.90 4.39
C THR A 467 5.35 -7.28 3.20
N VAL A 468 6.35 -7.97 2.64
CA VAL A 468 7.21 -7.42 1.59
C VAL A 468 6.44 -7.07 0.32
N MET A 469 5.47 -7.89 -0.11
CA MET A 469 4.72 -7.56 -1.32
C MET A 469 3.84 -6.32 -1.12
N SER A 470 2.84 -6.38 -0.24
CA SER A 470 1.85 -5.29 -0.09
C SER A 470 2.44 -3.99 0.46
N GLN A 471 3.51 -4.04 1.27
CA GLN A 471 4.06 -2.86 1.94
C GLN A 471 5.33 -2.30 1.29
N PHE A 472 5.97 -3.03 0.37
CA PHE A 472 7.23 -2.60 -0.24
C PHE A 472 7.33 -2.80 -1.76
N GLU A 473 7.11 -4.01 -2.28
CA GLU A 473 7.40 -4.33 -3.69
C GLU A 473 6.38 -3.75 -4.68
N VAL A 474 5.11 -3.64 -4.26
CA VAL A 474 4.02 -3.16 -5.12
C VAL A 474 4.14 -1.65 -5.36
N LYS A 475 4.03 -1.25 -6.64
CA LYS A 475 4.15 0.13 -7.10
C LYS A 475 2.97 0.52 -7.98
N ASP A 476 2.62 1.80 -7.96
CA ASP A 476 1.48 2.32 -8.73
C ASP A 476 1.82 2.51 -10.22
N THR A 477 0.87 2.23 -11.10
CA THR A 477 0.92 2.49 -12.54
C THR A 477 -0.43 3.05 -13.02
N LEU A 478 -0.54 3.30 -14.33
CA LEU A 478 -1.70 3.93 -14.97
C LEU A 478 -3.02 3.20 -14.69
N ASN A 479 -4.13 3.94 -14.80
CA ASN A 479 -5.51 3.42 -14.70
C ASN A 479 -5.86 2.85 -13.32
N GLY A 480 -5.26 3.38 -12.25
CA GLY A 480 -5.46 2.88 -10.89
C GLY A 480 -4.92 1.47 -10.65
N GLN A 481 -4.07 0.97 -11.54
CA GLN A 481 -3.48 -0.36 -11.44
C GLN A 481 -2.14 -0.32 -10.69
N SER A 482 -1.70 -1.50 -10.27
CA SER A 482 -0.42 -1.71 -9.59
C SER A 482 0.48 -2.61 -10.43
N TYR A 483 1.77 -2.61 -10.13
CA TYR A 483 2.70 -3.59 -10.67
C TYR A 483 3.74 -4.04 -9.66
N VAL A 484 4.29 -5.22 -9.90
CA VAL A 484 5.49 -5.75 -9.22
C VAL A 484 6.53 -6.13 -10.26
N THR A 485 7.81 -5.95 -9.92
CA THR A 485 8.93 -6.28 -10.81
C THR A 485 9.48 -7.68 -10.48
N CYS A 486 9.55 -8.57 -11.48
CA CYS A 486 10.24 -9.85 -11.37
C CYS A 486 11.74 -9.64 -11.15
N CYS A 487 12.30 -10.22 -10.08
CA CYS A 487 13.69 -10.02 -9.70
C CYS A 487 14.69 -10.43 -10.79
N TYR A 488 14.44 -11.56 -11.46
CA TYR A 488 15.34 -12.12 -12.46
C TYR A 488 15.17 -11.55 -13.87
N SER A 489 13.93 -11.35 -14.33
CA SER A 489 13.66 -10.97 -15.72
C SER A 489 13.42 -9.47 -15.93
N GLY A 490 13.12 -8.72 -14.85
CA GLY A 490 12.73 -7.32 -14.94
C GLY A 490 11.30 -7.09 -15.42
N GLU A 491 10.49 -8.16 -15.57
CA GLU A 491 9.08 -8.04 -15.94
C GLU A 491 8.32 -7.18 -14.93
N ASN A 492 7.68 -6.11 -15.39
CA ASN A 492 6.67 -5.40 -14.60
C ASN A 492 5.31 -6.05 -14.85
N LYS A 493 4.88 -6.90 -13.92
CA LYS A 493 3.56 -7.54 -13.97
C LYS A 493 2.52 -6.57 -13.44
N VAL A 494 1.66 -6.08 -14.32
CA VAL A 494 0.54 -5.18 -13.98
C VAL A 494 -0.67 -5.99 -13.52
N PHE A 495 -1.35 -5.53 -12.49
CA PHE A 495 -2.52 -6.17 -11.89
C PHE A 495 -3.46 -5.14 -11.24
N ASN A 496 -4.72 -5.54 -11.01
CA ASN A 496 -5.64 -4.78 -10.17
C ASN A 496 -5.41 -5.19 -8.72
N ASP A 497 -5.29 -4.22 -7.82
CA ASP A 497 -5.18 -4.50 -6.39
C ASP A 497 -6.43 -5.29 -5.91
N PRO A 498 -6.27 -6.22 -4.95
CA PRO A 498 -5.01 -6.59 -4.29
C PRO A 498 -4.16 -7.57 -5.11
N PHE A 499 -2.84 -7.58 -4.90
CA PHE A 499 -1.95 -8.56 -5.53
C PHE A 499 -2.35 -9.99 -5.15
N ASP A 500 -2.25 -10.94 -6.08
CA ASP A 500 -2.34 -12.38 -5.77
C ASP A 500 -1.32 -13.21 -6.56
N TRP A 501 -0.76 -14.26 -5.93
CA TRP A 501 0.25 -15.11 -6.56
C TRP A 501 -0.30 -15.92 -7.74
N SER A 502 -1.44 -16.58 -7.54
CA SER A 502 -2.05 -17.47 -8.52
C SER A 502 -2.58 -16.71 -9.72
N ASP A 503 -3.23 -15.58 -9.49
CA ASP A 503 -3.84 -14.80 -10.57
C ASP A 503 -2.80 -14.11 -11.45
N ASN A 504 -1.58 -13.93 -10.93
CA ASN A 504 -0.52 -13.19 -11.61
C ASN A 504 0.61 -14.06 -12.18
N ASP A 505 0.58 -15.38 -11.99
CA ASP A 505 1.66 -16.31 -12.35
C ASP A 505 3.00 -15.93 -11.70
N PHE A 506 2.96 -15.47 -10.45
CA PHE A 506 4.15 -15.09 -9.69
C PHE A 506 4.39 -16.04 -8.52
N SER A 507 5.61 -16.02 -8.02
CA SER A 507 6.05 -16.87 -6.91
C SER A 507 7.07 -16.15 -6.03
N ARG A 508 7.29 -16.72 -4.85
CA ARG A 508 8.36 -16.33 -3.93
C ARG A 508 9.59 -17.17 -4.29
N GLU A 509 10.54 -16.54 -4.95
CA GLU A 509 11.82 -17.11 -5.35
C GLU A 509 12.74 -17.26 -4.13
N HIS A 510 13.27 -18.46 -3.89
CA HIS A 510 14.34 -18.69 -2.92
C HIS A 510 15.69 -18.54 -3.61
N THR A 511 16.36 -17.39 -3.49
CA THR A 511 17.64 -17.15 -4.18
C THR A 511 18.71 -18.18 -3.79
N TYR A 512 18.90 -18.44 -2.50
CA TYR A 512 19.52 -19.68 -2.00
C TYR A 512 18.46 -20.78 -2.08
N ALA A 513 18.59 -21.67 -3.07
CA ALA A 513 17.52 -22.59 -3.42
C ALA A 513 17.13 -23.50 -2.25
N HIS A 514 15.84 -23.77 -2.10
CA HIS A 514 15.31 -24.65 -1.04
C HIS A 514 16.02 -26.01 -1.00
N SER A 515 16.33 -26.58 -2.18
CA SER A 515 17.04 -27.87 -2.29
C SER A 515 18.50 -27.86 -1.81
N TRP A 516 19.09 -26.68 -1.60
CA TRP A 516 20.45 -26.52 -1.10
C TRP A 516 20.51 -26.41 0.42
N MET A 517 19.38 -26.14 1.08
CA MET A 517 19.30 -26.02 2.53
C MET A 517 19.57 -27.39 3.18
N PRO A 518 20.51 -27.50 4.14
CA PRO A 518 20.81 -28.77 4.82
C PRO A 518 19.61 -29.43 5.52
N THR A 519 18.58 -28.65 5.82
CA THR A 519 17.32 -29.04 6.45
C THR A 519 16.23 -29.41 5.44
N PHE A 520 16.54 -29.49 4.14
CA PHE A 520 15.58 -29.81 3.09
C PHE A 520 14.93 -31.19 3.29
N PRO A 521 13.59 -31.32 3.15
CA PRO A 521 12.62 -30.25 2.97
C PRO A 521 12.25 -29.58 4.31
N CYS A 522 12.45 -28.25 4.40
CA CYS A 522 12.16 -27.45 5.59
C CYS A 522 10.88 -26.59 5.48
N ASN A 523 9.96 -26.96 4.59
CA ASN A 523 8.66 -26.28 4.43
C ASN A 523 7.52 -26.97 5.21
N ASN A 524 7.74 -28.17 5.76
CA ASN A 524 6.75 -28.86 6.60
C ASN A 524 7.39 -29.86 7.59
N PRO A 525 7.51 -29.53 8.90
CA PRO A 525 7.16 -28.23 9.48
C PRO A 525 8.05 -27.12 8.89
N GLU A 526 7.44 -25.96 8.64
CA GLU A 526 8.17 -24.78 8.18
C GLU A 526 9.27 -24.41 9.18
N GLN A 527 10.49 -24.19 8.68
CA GLN A 527 11.63 -23.71 9.45
C GLN A 527 11.95 -22.25 9.09
N GLU A 528 12.73 -21.59 9.94
CA GLU A 528 13.09 -20.18 9.83
C GLU A 528 13.82 -19.84 8.53
N GLU A 529 14.77 -20.67 8.09
CA GLU A 529 15.52 -20.49 6.84
C GLU A 529 14.66 -20.55 5.57
N TYR A 530 13.51 -21.23 5.63
CA TYR A 530 12.58 -21.30 4.51
C TYR A 530 11.79 -20.00 4.36
N ALA A 531 11.56 -19.29 5.45
CA ALA A 531 10.70 -18.12 5.50
C ALA A 531 11.48 -16.79 5.52
N ASP A 532 12.81 -16.85 5.60
CA ASP A 532 13.68 -15.68 5.69
C ASP A 532 13.54 -14.75 4.47
N GLN A 533 13.02 -13.55 4.69
CA GLN A 533 12.67 -12.61 3.63
C GLN A 533 13.88 -11.94 2.99
N HIS A 534 15.07 -12.01 3.61
CA HIS A 534 16.32 -11.63 2.93
C HIS A 534 16.64 -12.56 1.73
N ASN A 535 16.08 -13.77 1.71
CA ASN A 535 16.28 -14.75 0.64
C ASN A 535 15.12 -14.85 -0.38
N LEU A 536 13.99 -14.20 -0.09
CA LEU A 536 12.77 -14.33 -0.88
C LEU A 536 12.59 -13.14 -1.82
N TYR A 537 12.29 -13.37 -3.09
CA TYR A 537 12.00 -12.29 -4.05
C TYR A 537 10.77 -12.61 -4.92
N PRO A 538 10.03 -11.61 -5.42
CA PRO A 538 8.98 -11.87 -6.40
C PRO A 538 9.58 -12.26 -7.75
N ALA A 539 9.16 -13.41 -8.28
CA ALA A 539 9.57 -13.86 -9.61
C ALA A 539 8.40 -14.43 -10.40
N ASN A 540 8.40 -14.16 -11.71
CA ASN A 540 7.52 -14.82 -12.67
C ASN A 540 7.71 -16.34 -12.56
N LEU A 541 6.66 -17.07 -12.19
CA LEU A 541 6.71 -18.49 -11.93
C LEU A 541 7.05 -19.30 -13.19
N PRO A 542 6.30 -19.21 -14.31
CA PRO A 542 6.52 -20.09 -15.45
C PRO A 542 7.78 -19.77 -16.26
N ASN A 543 8.19 -18.51 -16.34
CA ASN A 543 9.23 -18.06 -17.27
C ASN A 543 10.52 -17.57 -16.60
N ALA A 544 10.56 -17.36 -15.28
CA ALA A 544 11.78 -17.01 -14.57
C ALA A 544 12.15 -18.03 -13.50
N ASN A 545 11.29 -18.25 -12.50
CA ASN A 545 11.54 -19.17 -11.40
C ASN A 545 11.62 -20.63 -11.89
N THR A 546 10.62 -21.10 -12.65
CA THR A 546 10.61 -22.50 -13.16
C THR A 546 11.83 -22.82 -14.03
N PRO A 547 12.24 -21.96 -14.99
CA PRO A 547 13.49 -22.16 -15.74
C PRO A 547 14.75 -22.06 -14.87
N ARG A 548 14.76 -21.20 -13.84
CA ARG A 548 15.85 -21.12 -12.87
C ARG A 548 15.98 -22.41 -12.07
N SER A 549 14.89 -23.03 -11.65
CA SER A 549 14.89 -24.29 -10.89
C SER A 549 15.80 -24.20 -9.66
N ASN A 550 16.86 -25.00 -9.61
CA ASN A 550 17.96 -24.89 -8.66
C ASN A 550 19.31 -24.73 -9.37
N LEU A 551 19.30 -24.18 -10.59
CA LEU A 551 20.53 -23.86 -11.32
C LEU A 551 21.32 -22.81 -10.55
N PRO A 552 22.66 -22.93 -10.53
CA PRO A 552 23.50 -21.91 -9.94
C PRO A 552 23.41 -20.62 -10.75
N LEU A 553 23.49 -19.50 -10.03
CA LEU A 553 23.43 -18.18 -10.61
C LEU A 553 24.84 -17.78 -11.06
N GLU A 554 25.08 -17.78 -12.36
CA GLU A 554 26.41 -17.57 -12.96
C GLU A 554 26.27 -16.82 -14.30
N ASP A 555 27.38 -16.28 -14.81
CA ASP A 555 27.41 -15.67 -16.15
C ASP A 555 27.34 -16.75 -17.24
N ILE A 556 26.56 -16.49 -18.31
CA ILE A 556 26.51 -17.33 -19.51
C ILE A 556 27.60 -16.88 -20.48
N THR A 557 28.65 -17.69 -20.60
CA THR A 557 29.77 -17.45 -21.54
C THR A 557 29.67 -18.32 -22.80
N GLY A 558 28.83 -19.36 -22.77
CA GLY A 558 28.56 -20.29 -23.86
C GLY A 558 27.24 -20.01 -24.57
N SER A 559 26.57 -21.07 -25.05
CA SER A 559 25.29 -20.94 -25.76
C SER A 559 24.12 -20.74 -24.79
N THR A 560 23.29 -19.74 -25.05
CA THR A 560 22.00 -19.53 -24.38
C THR A 560 20.98 -20.59 -24.82
N VAL A 561 20.26 -21.16 -23.86
CA VAL A 561 19.20 -22.17 -24.05
C VAL A 561 17.82 -21.54 -24.06
N PHE A 562 17.60 -20.57 -23.17
CA PHE A 562 16.32 -19.91 -22.99
C PHE A 562 16.55 -18.48 -22.47
N THR A 563 15.71 -17.55 -22.90
CA THR A 563 15.72 -16.17 -22.42
C THR A 563 14.29 -15.72 -22.20
N TYR A 564 14.06 -15.06 -21.06
CA TYR A 564 12.82 -14.36 -20.77
C TYR A 564 13.15 -12.95 -20.29
N LEU A 565 12.87 -11.96 -21.15
CA LEU A 565 13.30 -10.58 -20.98
C LEU A 565 14.80 -10.50 -20.69
N GLU A 566 15.20 -9.98 -19.52
CA GLU A 566 16.60 -9.79 -19.14
C GLU A 566 17.23 -11.02 -18.45
N GLY A 567 16.45 -12.06 -18.12
CA GLY A 567 16.94 -13.28 -17.48
C GLY A 567 17.10 -14.44 -18.47
N SER A 568 18.13 -15.27 -18.30
CA SER A 568 18.45 -16.34 -19.23
C SER A 568 18.94 -17.64 -18.57
N VAL A 569 18.75 -18.76 -19.26
CA VAL A 569 19.37 -20.06 -18.98
C VAL A 569 20.38 -20.36 -20.09
N GLY A 570 21.59 -20.78 -19.76
CA GLY A 570 22.63 -21.07 -20.73
C GLY A 570 23.76 -21.90 -20.15
N TYR A 571 24.86 -22.01 -20.89
CA TYR A 571 26.06 -22.74 -20.45
C TYR A 571 27.19 -21.77 -20.11
N ASN A 572 27.96 -22.06 -19.05
CA ASN A 572 29.21 -21.38 -18.75
C ASN A 572 30.42 -22.08 -19.41
N ASP A 573 31.64 -21.58 -19.15
CA ASP A 573 32.90 -22.10 -19.72
C ASP A 573 33.19 -23.56 -19.37
N ASN A 574 32.62 -24.06 -18.27
CA ASN A 574 32.75 -25.45 -17.83
C ASN A 574 31.66 -26.35 -18.43
N ASN A 575 30.87 -25.85 -19.40
CA ASN A 575 29.73 -26.53 -19.99
C ASN A 575 28.69 -26.96 -18.94
N GLN A 576 28.58 -26.20 -17.85
CA GLN A 576 27.54 -26.36 -16.82
C GLN A 576 26.33 -25.50 -17.20
N LEU A 577 25.13 -26.05 -17.03
CA LEU A 577 23.89 -25.28 -17.21
C LEU A 577 23.70 -24.34 -16.02
N VAL A 578 23.47 -23.06 -16.29
CA VAL A 578 23.36 -21.99 -15.29
C VAL A 578 22.19 -21.06 -15.62
N TYR A 579 21.78 -20.27 -14.62
CA TYR A 579 20.84 -19.17 -14.82
C TYR A 579 21.55 -17.84 -14.62
N GLU A 580 21.40 -16.91 -15.55
CA GLU A 580 21.93 -15.55 -15.45
C GLU A 580 20.75 -14.58 -15.28
N PRO A 581 20.58 -13.94 -14.11
CA PRO A 581 19.54 -12.94 -13.91
C PRO A 581 19.93 -11.62 -14.59
N ARG A 582 18.98 -10.69 -14.67
CA ARG A 582 19.24 -9.32 -15.11
C ARG A 582 20.39 -8.68 -14.33
N GLU A 583 21.14 -7.81 -15.00
CA GLU A 583 22.36 -7.19 -14.45
C GLU A 583 22.13 -6.52 -13.09
N SER A 584 21.06 -5.74 -12.94
CA SER A 584 20.70 -5.02 -11.70
C SER A 584 20.25 -5.91 -10.53
N HIS A 585 20.26 -7.23 -10.69
CA HIS A 585 19.94 -8.18 -9.62
C HIS A 585 21.10 -9.12 -9.28
N LYS A 586 22.21 -9.07 -10.04
CA LYS A 586 23.35 -9.96 -9.83
C LYS A 586 23.96 -9.77 -8.45
N GLY A 587 24.16 -8.53 -8.01
CA GLY A 587 24.67 -8.20 -6.69
C GLY A 587 23.71 -8.59 -5.58
N ASN A 588 22.42 -8.30 -5.75
CA ASN A 588 21.38 -8.63 -4.78
C ASN A 588 21.30 -10.15 -4.56
N ALA A 589 21.35 -10.91 -5.65
CA ALA A 589 21.33 -12.36 -5.59
C ALA A 589 22.58 -12.94 -4.89
N ALA A 590 23.76 -12.38 -5.19
CA ALA A 590 25.00 -12.76 -4.53
C ALA A 590 24.94 -12.50 -3.02
N ARG A 591 24.49 -11.31 -2.61
CA ARG A 591 24.36 -10.93 -1.19
C ARG A 591 23.33 -11.77 -0.45
N ALA A 592 22.23 -12.16 -1.09
CA ALA A 592 21.24 -13.07 -0.51
C ALA A 592 21.83 -14.49 -0.28
N ILE A 593 22.57 -15.03 -1.25
CA ILE A 593 23.22 -16.34 -1.12
C ILE A 593 24.31 -16.31 -0.04
N MET A 594 25.18 -15.30 -0.04
CA MET A 594 26.23 -15.13 0.98
C MET A 594 25.63 -14.97 2.38
N TYR A 595 24.52 -14.24 2.50
CA TYR A 595 23.77 -14.09 3.73
C TYR A 595 23.23 -15.42 4.24
N MET A 596 22.51 -16.19 3.42
CA MET A 596 21.95 -17.48 3.85
C MET A 596 23.05 -18.46 4.26
N ALA A 597 24.15 -18.49 3.50
CA ALA A 597 25.32 -19.29 3.84
C ALA A 597 25.91 -18.89 5.20
N THR A 598 25.93 -17.60 5.54
CA THR A 598 26.49 -17.10 6.82
C THR A 598 25.51 -17.26 7.98
N CYS A 599 24.26 -16.81 7.83
CA CYS A 599 23.26 -16.72 8.89
C CYS A 599 22.98 -18.06 9.56
N TYR A 600 22.98 -19.16 8.80
CA TYR A 600 22.59 -20.47 9.30
C TYR A 600 23.77 -21.44 9.48
N ASN A 601 25.00 -21.04 9.12
CA ASN A 601 26.15 -21.94 9.25
C ASN A 601 26.47 -22.27 10.70
N GLY A 602 26.68 -23.54 10.99
CA GLY A 602 26.94 -24.03 12.35
C GLY A 602 25.69 -24.15 13.22
N ILE A 603 24.55 -23.56 12.83
CA ILE A 603 23.28 -23.72 13.55
C ILE A 603 22.87 -25.19 13.53
N ASN A 604 22.65 -25.74 14.72
CA ASN A 604 22.42 -27.18 14.94
C ASN A 604 23.50 -28.11 14.32
N GLY A 605 24.72 -27.60 14.12
CA GLY A 605 25.83 -28.34 13.51
C GLY A 605 25.73 -28.49 11.99
N SER A 606 24.85 -27.73 11.33
CA SER A 606 24.67 -27.77 9.88
C SER A 606 25.77 -26.99 9.16
N ASN A 607 26.28 -27.52 8.05
CA ASN A 607 27.18 -26.79 7.16
C ASN A 607 26.36 -26.14 6.04
N TRP A 608 26.44 -24.82 5.92
CA TRP A 608 25.68 -24.01 4.96
C TRP A 608 26.52 -23.49 3.79
N SER A 609 27.69 -24.09 3.58
CA SER A 609 28.54 -23.82 2.41
C SER A 609 27.74 -23.81 1.11
N ILE A 610 28.03 -22.87 0.22
CA ILE A 610 27.41 -22.85 -1.10
C ILE A 610 27.76 -24.14 -1.86
N PRO A 611 26.83 -24.69 -2.67
CA PRO A 611 27.09 -25.92 -3.43
C PRO A 611 28.29 -25.81 -4.37
N SER A 612 28.97 -26.93 -4.64
CA SER A 612 30.18 -26.95 -5.48
C SER A 612 29.95 -26.51 -6.93
N ASN A 613 28.70 -26.57 -7.41
CA ASN A 613 28.32 -26.08 -8.75
C ASN A 613 28.03 -24.57 -8.77
N GLN A 614 27.97 -23.90 -7.62
CA GLN A 614 27.94 -22.44 -7.52
C GLN A 614 29.37 -21.92 -7.34
N GLY A 615 29.81 -21.06 -8.25
CA GLY A 615 31.11 -20.42 -8.23
C GLY A 615 31.17 -19.27 -7.20
N PRO A 616 31.96 -19.39 -6.11
CA PRO A 616 32.09 -18.32 -5.11
C PRO A 616 32.73 -17.06 -5.69
N VAL A 617 33.59 -17.20 -6.71
CA VAL A 617 34.25 -16.08 -7.38
C VAL A 617 33.24 -15.25 -8.17
N THR A 618 32.30 -15.89 -8.87
CA THR A 618 31.26 -15.19 -9.62
C THR A 618 30.34 -14.38 -8.70
N LEU A 619 29.87 -15.00 -7.61
CA LEU A 619 29.07 -14.28 -6.61
C LEU A 619 29.82 -13.06 -6.03
N ARG A 620 31.11 -13.21 -5.75
CA ARG A 620 31.96 -12.10 -5.27
C ARG A 620 32.12 -11.00 -6.32
N ASN A 621 32.36 -11.37 -7.58
CA ASN A 621 32.46 -10.41 -8.69
C ASN A 621 31.14 -9.66 -8.87
N TRP A 622 30.01 -10.37 -8.86
CA TRP A 622 28.67 -9.76 -8.94
C TRP A 622 28.42 -8.81 -7.79
N HIS A 623 28.78 -9.19 -6.56
CA HIS A 623 28.66 -8.33 -5.39
C HIS A 623 29.42 -7.00 -5.53
N PHE A 624 30.62 -7.00 -6.14
CA PHE A 624 31.42 -5.79 -6.33
C PHE A 624 31.06 -4.99 -7.60
N ASN A 625 30.55 -5.65 -8.64
CA ASN A 625 30.13 -5.00 -9.87
C ASN A 625 28.73 -4.38 -9.75
N ASP A 626 27.89 -4.93 -8.89
CA ASP A 626 26.53 -4.46 -8.59
C ASP A 626 26.40 -4.22 -7.07
N LEU A 627 26.97 -3.10 -6.61
CA LEU A 627 26.96 -2.71 -5.20
C LEU A 627 25.53 -2.42 -4.71
N PRO A 628 25.27 -2.45 -3.39
CA PRO A 628 23.95 -2.16 -2.86
C PRO A 628 23.39 -0.81 -3.34
N ASP A 629 22.28 -0.88 -4.07
CA ASP A 629 21.59 0.29 -4.58
C ASP A 629 20.54 0.80 -3.58
N ASN A 630 19.91 1.93 -3.92
CA ASN A 630 18.91 2.55 -3.05
C ASN A 630 17.65 1.70 -2.84
N TYR A 631 17.31 0.83 -3.80
CA TYR A 631 16.20 -0.09 -3.66
C TYR A 631 16.55 -1.21 -2.68
N GLU A 632 17.74 -1.80 -2.82
CA GLU A 632 18.19 -2.88 -1.95
C GLU A 632 18.38 -2.40 -0.51
N ILE A 633 18.95 -1.21 -0.31
CA ILE A 633 19.05 -0.58 1.03
C ILE A 633 17.65 -0.38 1.63
N ALA A 634 16.68 0.14 0.87
CA ALA A 634 15.33 0.33 1.37
C ALA A 634 14.66 -1.00 1.75
N ARG A 635 14.80 -2.02 0.89
CA ARG A 635 14.29 -3.37 1.13
C ARG A 635 14.91 -4.00 2.38
N HIS A 636 16.22 -3.85 2.53
CA HIS A 636 16.98 -4.35 3.67
C HIS A 636 16.54 -3.71 4.99
N GLU A 637 16.33 -2.39 5.00
CA GLU A 637 15.81 -1.66 6.16
C GLU A 637 14.38 -2.05 6.51
N PHE A 638 13.54 -2.34 5.49
CA PHE A 638 12.19 -2.85 5.68
C PHE A 638 12.23 -4.24 6.35
N ILE A 639 13.03 -5.16 5.81
CA ILE A 639 13.14 -6.51 6.36
C ILE A 639 13.76 -6.49 7.75
N TYR A 640 14.76 -5.65 8.01
CA TYR A 640 15.31 -5.46 9.36
C TYR A 640 14.23 -5.02 10.36
N ASN A 641 13.30 -4.14 9.95
CA ASN A 641 12.19 -3.73 10.81
C ASN A 641 11.25 -4.90 11.16
N LEU A 642 11.15 -5.90 10.28
CA LEU A 642 10.31 -7.09 10.46
C LEU A 642 11.02 -8.21 11.22
N GLN A 643 12.17 -8.66 10.72
CA GLN A 643 12.91 -9.81 11.23
C GLN A 643 13.94 -9.46 12.31
N GLY A 644 14.32 -8.19 12.47
CA GLY A 644 15.25 -7.76 13.52
C GLY A 644 16.72 -8.11 13.25
N ASN A 645 17.05 -8.71 12.11
CA ASN A 645 18.41 -9.00 11.70
C ASN A 645 18.75 -8.36 10.34
N ARG A 646 20.04 -8.08 10.13
CA ARG A 646 20.56 -7.38 8.94
C ARG A 646 21.40 -8.33 8.09
N ASN A 647 21.28 -8.24 6.77
CA ASN A 647 22.24 -8.83 5.84
C ASN A 647 23.59 -8.08 5.88
N PRO A 648 24.69 -8.69 6.37
CA PRO A 648 25.98 -8.01 6.52
C PRO A 648 26.61 -7.57 5.20
N PHE A 649 26.29 -8.26 4.11
CA PHE A 649 26.88 -7.99 2.80
C PHE A 649 26.22 -6.79 2.11
N ILE A 650 25.03 -6.37 2.55
CA ILE A 650 24.40 -5.10 2.14
C ILE A 650 25.00 -3.93 2.93
N ASP A 651 25.22 -4.11 4.24
CA ASP A 651 25.76 -3.07 5.12
C ASP A 651 27.26 -2.85 4.97
N SER A 652 28.00 -3.90 4.61
CA SER A 652 29.45 -3.87 4.43
C SER A 652 29.84 -4.75 3.25
N VAL A 653 30.28 -4.10 2.18
CA VAL A 653 30.74 -4.78 0.97
C VAL A 653 32.02 -5.59 1.19
N ASP A 654 32.75 -5.29 2.26
CA ASP A 654 34.04 -5.90 2.56
C ASP A 654 33.95 -7.31 3.13
N PHE A 655 32.90 -7.66 3.86
CA PHE A 655 32.83 -8.97 4.52
C PHE A 655 32.93 -10.14 3.53
N ALA A 656 32.47 -9.94 2.29
CA ALA A 656 32.61 -10.91 1.21
C ALA A 656 34.08 -11.19 0.83
N CYS A 657 35.03 -10.34 1.20
CA CYS A 657 36.47 -10.56 0.97
C CYS A 657 37.12 -11.49 1.99
N PHE A 658 36.45 -11.77 3.10
CA PHE A 658 37.06 -12.45 4.24
C PHE A 658 36.48 -13.84 4.52
N ILE A 659 35.52 -14.27 3.70
CA ILE A 659 34.78 -15.53 3.90
C ILE A 659 34.90 -16.38 2.64
N ASP A 660 35.47 -17.57 2.79
CA ASP A 660 35.37 -18.63 1.80
C ASP A 660 34.01 -19.32 1.99
N PHE A 661 33.04 -18.99 1.14
CA PHE A 661 31.69 -19.54 1.22
C PHE A 661 31.57 -21.02 0.81
N GLN A 662 32.61 -21.62 0.21
CA GLN A 662 32.62 -23.07 -0.06
C GLN A 662 33.14 -23.86 1.14
N GLN A 663 34.05 -23.29 1.94
CA GLN A 663 34.57 -23.91 3.15
C GLN A 663 33.89 -23.41 4.44
N MET A 664 33.16 -22.30 4.36
CA MET A 664 32.64 -21.53 5.49
C MET A 664 33.73 -21.18 6.52
N THR A 665 34.88 -20.74 6.02
CA THR A 665 36.06 -20.36 6.82
C THR A 665 36.52 -18.95 6.51
N TYR A 666 37.23 -18.36 7.47
CA TYR A 666 37.93 -17.08 7.26
C TYR A 666 39.11 -17.25 6.29
N ASP A 667 39.24 -16.33 5.33
CA ASP A 667 40.39 -16.22 4.43
C ASP A 667 40.63 -14.75 4.07
N ASN A 668 41.83 -14.24 4.34
CA ASN A 668 42.18 -12.84 4.16
C ASN A 668 42.58 -12.46 2.72
N ASP A 669 42.80 -13.45 1.84
CA ASP A 669 43.50 -13.21 0.58
C ASP A 669 42.55 -13.24 -0.63
N LEU A 670 41.24 -13.39 -0.40
CA LEU A 670 40.26 -13.66 -1.47
C LEU A 670 40.01 -12.47 -2.41
N CYS A 671 40.33 -11.24 -2.00
CA CYS A 671 40.14 -10.03 -2.81
C CYS A 671 41.44 -9.39 -3.30
N GLU A 672 42.61 -9.98 -3.02
CA GLU A 672 43.92 -9.36 -3.33
C GLU A 672 44.15 -9.11 -4.84
N ASN A 673 43.39 -9.76 -5.72
CA ASN A 673 43.52 -9.68 -7.18
C ASN A 673 42.48 -8.80 -7.90
N LEU A 674 41.54 -8.15 -7.19
CA LEU A 674 40.40 -7.45 -7.79
C LEU A 674 40.67 -5.99 -8.29
N GLY A 675 41.90 -5.63 -8.65
CA GLY A 675 42.17 -4.32 -9.30
C GLY A 675 41.79 -3.12 -8.42
N LEU A 676 42.46 -3.00 -7.28
CA LEU A 676 42.13 -2.12 -6.15
C LEU A 676 41.88 -0.63 -6.47
N LEU A 677 42.47 -0.08 -7.55
CA LEU A 677 42.27 1.33 -7.94
C LEU A 677 40.90 1.59 -8.59
N GLU A 678 40.31 0.60 -9.28
CA GLU A 678 39.03 0.72 -9.99
C GLU A 678 37.85 0.59 -9.01
N ILE A 679 38.02 -0.22 -7.97
CA ILE A 679 37.09 -0.36 -6.83
C ILE A 679 37.07 0.90 -5.96
N MET A 680 38.23 1.54 -5.78
CA MET A 680 38.36 2.78 -5.01
C MET A 680 37.58 3.95 -5.65
N GLU A 681 37.68 4.14 -6.96
CA GLU A 681 36.93 5.20 -7.67
C GLU A 681 35.40 5.00 -7.60
N ASN A 682 34.93 3.76 -7.67
CA ASN A 682 33.49 3.42 -7.60
C ASN A 682 32.90 3.49 -6.17
N ASN A 683 33.71 3.33 -5.13
CA ASN A 683 33.27 3.34 -3.72
C ASN A 683 33.47 4.68 -2.99
N PHE A 684 34.00 5.70 -3.67
CA PHE A 684 34.21 7.00 -3.05
C PHE A 684 32.90 7.80 -3.01
N SER A 685 32.22 7.77 -1.86
CA SER A 685 31.01 8.51 -1.59
C SER A 685 31.32 9.80 -0.85
N VAL A 686 30.68 10.90 -1.28
CA VAL A 686 30.76 12.20 -0.61
C VAL A 686 29.34 12.77 -0.53
N PHE A 687 28.89 13.13 0.66
CA PHE A 687 27.52 13.57 0.93
C PHE A 687 27.45 14.50 2.15
N PRO A 688 26.42 15.34 2.28
CA PRO A 688 25.49 15.71 1.22
C PRO A 688 26.22 16.53 0.14
N ILE A 689 25.77 16.40 -1.11
CA ILE A 689 26.17 17.31 -2.19
C ILE A 689 24.87 17.87 -2.79
N PRO A 690 24.61 19.20 -2.69
CA PRO A 690 25.45 20.24 -2.08
C PRO A 690 25.51 20.21 -0.54
N ALA A 691 26.64 20.60 0.04
CA ALA A 691 26.86 20.66 1.49
C ALA A 691 26.67 22.07 2.06
N LYS A 692 25.96 22.20 3.20
CA LYS A 692 25.74 23.49 3.89
C LYS A 692 26.62 23.71 5.12
N HIS A 693 26.78 22.70 5.96
CA HIS A 693 27.51 22.81 7.24
C HIS A 693 28.60 21.75 7.40
N GLU A 694 28.34 20.54 6.89
CA GLU A 694 29.21 19.38 7.05
C GLU A 694 29.24 18.60 5.74
N ILE A 695 30.42 18.06 5.42
CA ILE A 695 30.66 17.15 4.30
C ILE A 695 31.17 15.85 4.91
N TYR A 696 30.56 14.75 4.54
CA TYR A 696 30.99 13.41 4.86
C TYR A 696 31.59 12.77 3.63
N ALA A 697 32.69 12.08 3.81
CA ALA A 697 33.38 11.36 2.77
C ALA A 697 33.74 9.97 3.28
N GLN A 698 33.41 8.95 2.52
CA GLN A 698 33.77 7.58 2.87
C GLN A 698 34.19 6.85 1.62
N ILE A 699 35.10 5.91 1.79
CA ILE A 699 35.37 4.90 0.79
C ILE A 699 34.98 3.61 1.46
N ASN A 700 33.91 2.97 0.97
CA ASN A 700 33.40 1.75 1.59
C ASN A 700 34.56 0.75 1.75
N GLY A 701 34.79 0.34 3.00
CA GLY A 701 35.85 -0.61 3.35
C GLY A 701 37.24 -0.06 3.63
N LEU A 702 37.46 1.25 3.51
CA LEU A 702 38.77 1.85 3.74
C LEU A 702 38.71 3.00 4.73
N ASN A 703 39.69 3.05 5.63
CA ASN A 703 39.89 4.21 6.47
C ASN A 703 40.65 5.29 5.70
N ILE A 704 40.09 6.50 5.73
CA ILE A 704 40.75 7.69 5.20
C ILE A 704 41.88 8.06 6.17
N SER A 705 43.10 8.08 5.63
CA SER A 705 44.36 8.39 6.32
C SER A 705 44.79 9.86 6.18
N SER A 706 44.32 10.53 5.13
CA SER A 706 44.44 11.98 4.98
C SER A 706 43.38 12.53 4.04
N PHE A 707 43.11 13.83 4.13
CA PHE A 707 42.33 14.53 3.11
C PHE A 707 42.90 15.89 2.81
N LYS A 708 42.50 16.43 1.66
CA LYS A 708 42.84 17.76 1.18
C LYS A 708 41.65 18.32 0.41
N LEU A 709 41.17 19.48 0.81
CA LEU A 709 40.11 20.22 0.14
C LEU A 709 40.70 21.42 -0.59
N THR A 710 40.51 21.48 -1.91
CA THR A 710 41.05 22.55 -2.78
C THR A 710 39.96 23.25 -3.58
N ASN A 711 40.18 24.52 -3.96
CA ASN A 711 39.34 25.18 -4.95
C ASN A 711 39.75 24.78 -6.38
N THR A 712 38.98 25.19 -7.38
CA THR A 712 39.21 24.84 -8.81
C THR A 712 40.52 25.39 -9.40
N ILE A 713 41.26 26.23 -8.67
CA ILE A 713 42.58 26.78 -9.07
C ILE A 713 43.70 26.10 -8.26
N GLY A 714 43.39 25.08 -7.44
CA GLY A 714 44.35 24.29 -6.66
C GLY A 714 44.77 24.92 -5.32
N LYS A 715 44.13 26.01 -4.88
CA LYS A 715 44.38 26.58 -3.55
C LYS A 715 43.78 25.67 -2.48
N ILE A 716 44.61 25.28 -1.52
CA ILE A 716 44.25 24.46 -0.36
C ILE A 716 43.39 25.29 0.61
N LEU A 717 42.24 24.77 1.00
CA LEU A 717 41.37 25.36 2.04
C LEU A 717 41.50 24.61 3.36
N MET A 718 41.56 23.28 3.31
CA MET A 718 41.77 22.41 4.47
C MET A 718 42.59 21.20 4.08
N GLU A 719 43.40 20.71 4.99
CA GLU A 719 44.09 19.43 4.86
C GLU A 719 44.33 18.84 6.25
N GLU A 720 44.28 17.53 6.35
CA GLU A 720 44.56 16.79 7.58
C GLU A 720 45.19 15.45 7.23
N SER A 721 46.07 14.96 8.10
CA SER A 721 46.84 13.73 7.89
C SER A 721 46.97 12.94 9.19
N ASN A 722 47.33 11.66 9.09
CA ASN A 722 47.33 10.69 10.19
C ASN A 722 45.92 10.43 10.74
N LEU A 723 44.93 10.45 9.86
CA LEU A 723 43.57 10.05 10.15
C LEU A 723 43.45 8.53 10.17
N ASN A 724 42.39 8.05 10.80
CA ASN A 724 41.98 6.66 10.74
C ASN A 724 40.44 6.63 10.77
N ALA A 725 39.83 7.25 9.76
CA ALA A 725 38.39 7.53 9.75
C ALA A 725 37.68 6.67 8.68
N PRO A 726 36.77 5.75 9.07
CA PRO A 726 35.94 5.04 8.10
C PRO A 726 34.98 5.99 7.36
N VAL A 727 34.56 7.05 8.07
CA VAL A 727 33.84 8.18 7.50
C VAL A 727 34.57 9.46 7.92
N LEU A 728 35.13 10.17 6.95
CA LEU A 728 35.71 11.49 7.12
C LEU A 728 34.60 12.52 7.27
N LYS A 729 34.68 13.34 8.31
CA LYS A 729 33.78 14.47 8.55
C LYS A 729 34.53 15.80 8.40
N ILE A 730 34.06 16.66 7.51
CA ILE A 730 34.65 17.98 7.23
C ILE A 730 33.62 19.06 7.57
N ASN A 731 33.98 20.02 8.41
CA ASN A 731 33.13 21.18 8.69
C ASN A 731 33.29 22.24 7.59
N SER A 732 32.21 22.54 6.86
CA SER A 732 32.20 23.49 5.73
C SER A 732 31.66 24.87 6.07
N THR A 733 31.28 25.14 7.33
CA THR A 733 30.55 26.36 7.74
C THR A 733 31.26 27.68 7.38
N ASN A 734 32.59 27.68 7.35
CA ASN A 734 33.40 28.87 7.05
C ASN A 734 33.94 28.91 5.61
N ILE A 735 33.45 28.04 4.74
CA ILE A 735 33.88 27.96 3.34
C ILE A 735 32.85 28.68 2.47
N SER A 736 33.32 29.60 1.62
CA SER A 736 32.44 30.31 0.71
C SER A 736 31.71 29.36 -0.24
N LYS A 737 30.49 29.73 -0.64
CA LYS A 737 29.71 28.96 -1.63
C LYS A 737 30.52 28.76 -2.91
N GLY A 738 30.53 27.55 -3.45
CA GLY A 738 31.30 27.24 -4.65
C GLY A 738 31.57 25.76 -4.89
N THR A 739 32.32 25.48 -5.96
CA THR A 739 32.79 24.15 -6.34
C THR A 739 34.20 23.92 -5.82
N TYR A 740 34.44 22.73 -5.25
CA TYR A 740 35.71 22.33 -4.68
C TYR A 740 36.08 20.90 -5.10
N ILE A 741 37.34 20.53 -4.92
CA ILE A 741 37.86 19.18 -5.12
C ILE A 741 38.29 18.65 -3.76
N LEU A 742 37.67 17.57 -3.32
CA LEU A 742 38.06 16.82 -2.14
C LEU A 742 38.93 15.64 -2.56
N SER A 743 40.21 15.70 -2.21
CA SER A 743 41.15 14.60 -2.36
C SER A 743 41.26 13.86 -1.03
N VAL A 744 41.13 12.54 -1.02
CA VAL A 744 41.31 11.68 0.17
C VAL A 744 42.37 10.64 -0.11
N SER A 745 43.11 10.24 0.91
CA SER A 745 44.08 9.16 0.84
C SER A 745 43.72 8.08 1.84
N THR A 746 44.03 6.84 1.50
CA THR A 746 43.87 5.65 2.33
C THR A 746 45.18 4.86 2.31
N GLU A 747 45.23 3.72 3.01
CA GLU A 747 46.34 2.78 2.88
C GLU A 747 46.47 2.16 1.47
N LYS A 748 45.46 2.28 0.61
CA LYS A 748 45.41 1.67 -0.73
C LYS A 748 45.67 2.66 -1.88
N GLY A 749 45.66 3.97 -1.62
CA GLY A 749 45.86 4.98 -2.66
C GLY A 749 45.20 6.33 -2.33
N SER A 750 45.11 7.23 -3.32
CA SER A 750 44.40 8.51 -3.17
C SER A 750 43.36 8.69 -4.27
N LEU A 751 42.25 9.34 -3.94
CA LEU A 751 41.10 9.59 -4.81
C LEU A 751 40.67 11.05 -4.72
N GLU A 752 40.00 11.54 -5.76
CA GLU A 752 39.45 12.89 -5.78
C GLU A 752 37.99 12.89 -6.21
N LYS A 753 37.16 13.72 -5.55
CA LYS A 753 35.75 13.92 -5.93
C LYS A 753 35.41 15.40 -5.90
N LYS A 754 34.65 15.82 -6.90
CA LYS A 754 34.10 17.18 -6.99
C LYS A 754 32.97 17.33 -5.99
N ILE A 755 32.97 18.42 -5.23
CA ILE A 755 31.93 18.74 -4.25
C ILE A 755 31.41 20.16 -4.44
N ILE A 756 30.20 20.42 -3.96
CA ILE A 756 29.53 21.72 -4.03
C ILE A 756 29.18 22.14 -2.61
N ILE A 757 29.54 23.37 -2.22
CA ILE A 757 29.21 23.97 -0.92
C ILE A 757 28.26 25.14 -1.14
N GLU A 758 27.18 25.20 -0.36
CA GLU A 758 26.07 26.15 -0.44
C GLU A 758 25.93 27.10 0.74
#